data_AF-A0A6A3BBT8-F1
#
_entry.id   AF-A0A6A3BBT8-F1
#
_cell.length_a   1.000
_cell.length_b   1.000
_cell.length_c   1.000
_cell.angle_alpha   90.00
_cell.angle_beta   90.00
_cell.angle_gamma   90.00
#
_symmetry.space_group_name_H-M   'P 1'
#
loop_
_entity.id
_entity.type
_entity.pdbx_description
1 polymer ?
#
loop_
_entity_poly.entity_id
_entity_poly.type
_entity_poly.pdbx_seq_one_letter_code
_entity_poly.pdbx_strand_id
1 'polypeptide(L)'
;MALRGERCPRIVFRLLILYLCRSSLERALHCVQQFIALLPCFCATDDEQSKSRLQLFIWSLLIVRSQYGMLDNGARFHIIAHVIQETVNSGKSILATSMVGRDDSFDSSTYSKETGSIHNLIQKDRVASAVFDECKYVTMLESDRSRQLQDLRAKMSEISSLEIHNQKAFEDEIQSSLHTILASDDRRRAAFLLAHEEHQQNVNEKWMHMLRTLIDERGPWSANPFPNISVIHWKLDKTEDSWRRRLKLRRNYHFDKKICFPPSASPSNEASLTSSESKSSFVGHIPEQMKQFLLKSACRITDEGSSEPVESSTEPSGESDIPEDPSDCHSVEAVKSISDKMDIVQDRKDILEPSPETETSEVVMSLPCVLVTPKRKLAGQLAVMKDVLRFFGEFLVEGTVGSSVFKNLNASGNFERGDLKISEKGTSDNVEAENLHKEQLKNVKRHRRWSIGKIKAVLWTRYLLRYTAIEIFFSDSIAPVFMNFSSQKDAKQIGTLIVSTRNELLFQRGSNRDRNDLISFVDRRVALEMAETARERWRRRDITNFEYLMILNTLAGRSYNDLTQYPVFPWVLADYSSEFLDFNKSSTFRDLSKPVGALDSKRFEVFEDRYRNFCDPDIPSFYYGSHYSSMGIVLYYLLRLEPFTSLHRNLQGGKFDHADRLFQSIESTYSNCLSNTSDVKELVPEFYYMPEFLINSNSYHLGVKQDGEPINDVSLPPWAKGSPELFICKNREALESEYVSSNLHHWIDLVFGYKQRGKPAVEAGNVFYYLTYEGAVDLDSLDDELQRSAIVDQIANFGQTPIQIFRKRHPRRGPPIPIAHPLYFAPASISLTSVVSCITYPPSAVMFVGLLDSNIVIVNQGLTLSVKMWLTTQLHSGGNFTFSGSQDPFFGVGSDIISPRKIASPLAENVEFGAQCFATMQTLTENFLISCGNWENSFQVISLSDGRMVQSVRHHKDVVSCVAVTADGSILATGSHDTTVMVWVRVRVPEKRVRNLQTESIIAETPFHILCGHDDIITCLYVSVELDVVISGSKDGTCVFHTLREGRYVRSLLHPSRSALSKLVASRHGQIVLYSDGDLSLNLYSINGKHLASSESNGRLNCVELSACGEFLVCAGDQGQIVVRSMNTLDVVQRYNGVGKIITSLIVTPEECFLAGTKDGSLLVYSIENPQVRKGSVSLNQKTSVSFTG
;
A
#
# COMPACT_ATOMS: atom_id res chain seq x y z
N MET A 1 -57.27 50.73 9.60
CA MET A 1 -57.27 49.50 8.78
C MET A 1 -58.46 49.39 7.80
N ALA A 2 -59.59 50.08 8.03
CA ALA A 2 -60.81 49.99 7.20
C ALA A 2 -60.61 50.22 5.67
N LEU A 3 -59.73 51.14 5.27
CA LEU A 3 -59.46 51.51 3.86
C LEU A 3 -58.97 50.36 2.94
N ARG A 4 -58.68 49.16 3.46
CA ARG A 4 -58.44 47.97 2.62
C ARG A 4 -59.73 47.28 2.15
N GLY A 5 -60.84 47.40 2.88
CA GLY A 5 -62.11 46.73 2.58
C GLY A 5 -62.73 47.21 1.26
N GLU A 6 -62.81 48.53 1.05
CA GLU A 6 -63.44 49.11 -0.15
C GLU A 6 -62.63 48.92 -1.43
N ARG A 7 -61.30 48.85 -1.32
CA ARG A 7 -60.37 48.81 -2.47
C ARG A 7 -60.25 47.41 -3.07
N CYS A 8 -60.32 46.36 -2.25
CA CYS A 8 -60.11 44.98 -2.71
C CYS A 8 -61.14 44.51 -3.76
N PRO A 9 -62.47 44.64 -3.55
CA PRO A 9 -63.47 44.17 -4.53
C PRO A 9 -63.35 44.88 -5.88
N ARG A 10 -63.10 46.19 -5.88
CA ARG A 10 -62.95 47.01 -7.11
C ARG A 10 -61.80 46.50 -8.00
N ILE A 11 -60.71 46.02 -7.40
CA ILE A 11 -59.57 45.45 -8.12
C ILE A 11 -59.87 44.03 -8.59
N VAL A 12 -60.40 43.16 -7.71
CA VAL A 12 -60.68 41.75 -8.04
C VAL A 12 -61.71 41.62 -9.16
N PHE A 13 -62.80 42.40 -9.14
CA PHE A 13 -63.82 42.38 -10.19
C PHE A 13 -63.25 42.78 -11.57
N ARG A 14 -62.36 43.79 -11.62
CA ARG A 14 -61.68 44.20 -12.88
C ARG A 14 -60.69 43.15 -13.37
N LEU A 15 -59.92 42.54 -12.46
CA LEU A 15 -58.97 41.47 -12.82
C LEU A 15 -59.68 40.24 -13.38
N LEU A 16 -60.79 39.80 -12.77
CA LEU A 16 -61.56 38.65 -13.26
C LEU A 16 -62.14 38.90 -14.66
N ILE A 17 -62.70 40.09 -14.91
CA ILE A 17 -63.20 40.47 -16.25
C ILE A 17 -62.07 40.40 -17.29
N LEU A 18 -60.90 40.96 -16.99
CA LEU A 18 -59.73 40.87 -17.87
C LEU A 18 -59.29 39.42 -18.11
N TYR A 19 -59.34 38.58 -17.07
CA TYR A 19 -58.94 37.17 -17.16
C TYR A 19 -59.91 36.36 -18.03
N LEU A 20 -61.22 36.53 -17.86
CA LEU A 20 -62.25 35.87 -18.69
C LEU A 20 -62.12 36.23 -20.18
N CYS A 21 -61.79 37.49 -20.49
CA CYS A 21 -61.62 37.96 -21.87
C CYS A 21 -60.29 37.56 -22.54
N ARG A 22 -59.26 37.11 -21.78
CA ARG A 22 -57.88 36.95 -22.30
C ARG A 22 -57.17 35.64 -21.97
N SER A 23 -57.64 34.84 -21.02
CA SER A 23 -57.02 33.54 -20.66
C SER A 23 -57.48 32.38 -21.55
N SER A 24 -56.86 31.20 -21.41
CA SER A 24 -57.36 29.94 -21.99
C SER A 24 -58.54 29.38 -21.18
N LEU A 25 -59.36 28.51 -21.80
CA LEU A 25 -60.61 27.99 -21.22
C LEU A 25 -60.43 27.37 -19.82
N GLU A 26 -59.41 26.54 -19.63
CA GLU A 26 -59.11 25.88 -18.35
C GLU A 26 -58.72 26.87 -17.26
N ARG A 27 -57.90 27.88 -17.60
CA ARG A 27 -57.47 28.92 -16.67
C ARG A 27 -58.63 29.84 -16.31
N ALA A 28 -59.54 30.11 -17.24
CA ALA A 28 -60.79 30.78 -16.97
C ALA A 28 -61.67 29.95 -16.00
N LEU A 29 -61.87 28.66 -16.26
CA LEU A 29 -62.66 27.76 -15.41
C LEU A 29 -62.12 27.70 -13.97
N HIS A 30 -60.81 27.49 -13.80
CA HIS A 30 -60.17 27.41 -12.50
C HIS A 30 -60.21 28.74 -11.74
N CYS A 31 -59.97 29.87 -12.43
CA CYS A 31 -60.12 31.21 -11.85
C CYS A 31 -61.57 31.47 -11.40
N VAL A 32 -62.56 31.01 -12.17
CA VAL A 32 -63.99 31.08 -11.83
C VAL A 32 -64.34 30.25 -10.60
N GLN A 33 -63.85 29.01 -10.49
CA GLN A 33 -64.06 28.16 -9.31
C GLN A 33 -63.48 28.82 -8.04
N GLN A 34 -62.27 29.36 -8.12
CA GLN A 34 -61.65 30.09 -7.00
C GLN A 34 -62.39 31.38 -6.66
N PHE A 35 -62.88 32.12 -7.66
CA PHE A 35 -63.66 33.35 -7.42
C PHE A 35 -65.02 33.07 -6.77
N ILE A 36 -65.74 32.03 -7.21
CA ILE A 36 -67.04 31.65 -6.64
C ILE A 36 -66.90 31.29 -5.15
N ALA A 37 -65.82 30.62 -4.75
CA ALA A 37 -65.53 30.33 -3.34
C ALA A 37 -65.30 31.60 -2.48
N LEU A 38 -64.81 32.69 -3.09
CA LEU A 38 -64.58 33.98 -2.43
C LEU A 38 -65.78 34.95 -2.54
N LEU A 39 -66.74 34.65 -3.42
CA LEU A 39 -67.85 35.53 -3.78
C LEU A 39 -68.75 35.92 -2.60
N PRO A 40 -69.08 35.03 -1.62
CA PRO A 40 -69.80 35.44 -0.41
C PRO A 40 -69.07 36.51 0.40
N CYS A 41 -67.73 36.50 0.42
CA CYS A 41 -66.93 37.49 1.15
C CYS A 41 -66.98 38.89 0.52
N PHE A 42 -67.21 38.98 -0.80
CA PHE A 42 -67.41 40.25 -1.51
C PHE A 42 -68.87 40.74 -1.47
N CYS A 43 -69.82 39.85 -1.22
CA CYS A 43 -71.25 40.16 -1.06
C CYS A 43 -71.71 40.25 0.41
N ALA A 44 -70.80 40.28 1.38
CA ALA A 44 -71.13 40.26 2.81
C ALA A 44 -71.57 41.61 3.43
N THR A 45 -71.46 42.72 2.68
CA THR A 45 -71.66 44.09 3.18
C THR A 45 -72.82 44.79 2.48
N ASP A 46 -73.92 45.01 3.21
CA ASP A 46 -75.18 45.54 2.67
C ASP A 46 -75.24 47.08 2.55
N ASP A 47 -74.17 47.69 2.02
CA ASP A 47 -74.12 49.15 1.78
C ASP A 47 -74.56 49.53 0.35
N GLU A 48 -75.07 50.76 0.18
CA GLU A 48 -75.62 51.23 -1.11
C GLU A 48 -74.56 51.38 -2.22
N GLN A 49 -73.28 51.58 -1.88
CA GLN A 49 -72.19 51.53 -2.86
C GLN A 49 -71.85 50.08 -3.23
N SER A 50 -71.97 49.10 -2.33
CA SER A 50 -71.80 47.67 -2.60
C SER A 50 -72.92 47.16 -3.52
N LYS A 51 -74.18 47.53 -3.26
CA LYS A 51 -75.33 47.30 -4.16
C LYS A 51 -75.05 47.84 -5.57
N SER A 52 -74.62 49.10 -5.67
CA SER A 52 -74.38 49.77 -6.96
C SER A 52 -73.15 49.20 -7.70
N ARG A 53 -72.10 48.81 -6.97
CA ARG A 53 -70.93 48.07 -7.51
C ARG A 53 -71.31 46.68 -8.03
N LEU A 54 -72.14 45.92 -7.30
CA LEU A 54 -72.59 44.59 -7.71
C LEU A 54 -73.44 44.65 -8.99
N GLN A 55 -74.35 45.63 -9.10
CA GLN A 55 -75.12 45.86 -10.32
C GLN A 55 -74.22 46.24 -11.53
N LEU A 56 -73.25 47.13 -11.34
CA LEU A 56 -72.24 47.47 -12.36
C LEU A 56 -71.40 46.24 -12.78
N PHE A 57 -71.05 45.37 -11.83
CA PHE A 57 -70.30 44.15 -12.11
C PHE A 57 -71.11 43.12 -12.89
N ILE A 58 -72.35 42.84 -12.51
CA ILE A 58 -73.26 41.93 -13.25
C ILE A 58 -73.53 42.47 -14.66
N TRP A 59 -73.74 43.78 -14.82
CA TRP A 59 -73.88 44.44 -16.13
C TRP A 59 -72.62 44.27 -16.99
N SER A 60 -71.44 44.42 -16.39
CA SER A 60 -70.16 44.20 -17.08
C SER A 60 -69.98 42.75 -17.52
N LEU A 61 -70.31 41.76 -16.67
CA LEU A 61 -70.26 40.34 -17.03
C LEU A 61 -71.26 39.98 -18.15
N LEU A 62 -72.44 40.61 -18.21
CA LEU A 62 -73.39 40.39 -19.30
C LEU A 62 -72.86 40.90 -20.65
N ILE A 63 -72.16 42.04 -20.67
CA ILE A 63 -71.46 42.55 -21.87
C ILE A 63 -70.29 41.62 -22.25
N VAL A 64 -69.50 41.17 -21.28
CA VAL A 64 -68.43 40.19 -21.52
C VAL A 64 -68.97 38.89 -22.11
N ARG A 65 -70.13 38.40 -21.63
CA ARG A 65 -70.79 37.21 -22.17
C ARG A 65 -71.24 37.40 -23.62
N SER A 66 -71.80 38.56 -23.99
CA SER A 66 -72.26 38.80 -25.36
C SER A 66 -71.11 39.04 -26.35
N GLN A 67 -69.99 39.61 -25.89
CA GLN A 67 -68.82 39.88 -26.76
C GLN A 67 -67.85 38.70 -26.87
N TYR A 68 -67.64 37.92 -25.79
CA TYR A 68 -66.60 36.89 -25.71
C TYR A 68 -67.14 35.47 -25.46
N GLY A 69 -68.44 35.29 -25.21
CA GLY A 69 -69.02 33.97 -24.89
C GLY A 69 -68.99 32.96 -26.04
N MET A 70 -69.03 33.41 -27.30
CA MET A 70 -68.98 32.54 -28.47
C MET A 70 -67.59 31.97 -28.80
N LEU A 71 -66.54 32.42 -28.08
CA LEU A 71 -65.20 31.86 -28.21
C LEU A 71 -65.13 30.44 -27.60
N ASP A 72 -64.12 29.68 -28.03
CA ASP A 72 -63.87 28.28 -27.65
C ASP A 72 -65.12 27.39 -27.87
N ASN A 73 -65.68 27.44 -29.08
CA ASN A 73 -66.89 26.69 -29.49
C ASN A 73 -68.11 26.89 -28.59
N GLY A 74 -68.23 28.06 -27.95
CA GLY A 74 -69.31 28.39 -27.02
C GLY A 74 -69.09 27.88 -25.58
N ALA A 75 -68.00 27.15 -25.29
CA ALA A 75 -67.72 26.70 -23.93
C ALA A 75 -67.55 27.86 -22.93
N ARG A 76 -66.98 28.99 -23.39
CA ARG A 76 -66.89 30.23 -22.56
C ARG A 76 -68.24 30.79 -22.18
N PHE A 77 -69.27 30.67 -23.04
CA PHE A 77 -70.62 31.12 -22.73
C PHE A 77 -71.15 30.43 -21.47
N HIS A 78 -70.93 29.12 -21.34
CA HIS A 78 -71.36 28.35 -20.17
C HIS A 78 -70.56 28.72 -18.91
N ILE A 79 -69.25 28.91 -19.00
CA ILE A 79 -68.42 29.36 -17.86
C ILE A 79 -68.86 30.75 -17.39
N ILE A 80 -69.02 31.71 -18.29
CA ILE A 80 -69.42 33.09 -17.93
C ILE A 80 -70.87 33.11 -17.44
N ALA A 81 -71.77 32.29 -18.01
CA ALA A 81 -73.13 32.12 -17.51
C ALA A 81 -73.15 31.54 -16.08
N HIS A 82 -72.28 30.58 -15.76
CA HIS A 82 -72.12 30.03 -14.42
C HIS A 82 -71.62 31.08 -13.41
N VAL A 83 -70.65 31.94 -13.79
CA VAL A 83 -70.24 33.09 -12.96
C VAL A 83 -71.42 34.02 -12.69
N ILE A 84 -72.18 34.39 -13.72
CA ILE A 84 -73.34 35.28 -13.59
C ILE A 84 -74.41 34.64 -12.71
N GLN A 85 -74.70 33.36 -12.90
CA GLN A 85 -75.66 32.60 -12.09
C GLN A 85 -75.24 32.56 -10.62
N GLU A 86 -73.98 32.26 -10.31
CA GLU A 86 -73.50 32.22 -8.93
C GLU A 86 -73.31 33.62 -8.29
N THR A 87 -73.06 34.65 -9.10
CA THR A 87 -73.08 36.06 -8.65
C THR A 87 -74.50 36.51 -8.31
N VAL A 88 -75.49 36.15 -9.13
CA VAL A 88 -76.91 36.41 -8.85
C VAL A 88 -77.39 35.57 -7.66
N ASN A 89 -77.01 34.29 -7.56
CA ASN A 89 -77.36 33.41 -6.44
C ASN A 89 -76.79 33.91 -5.11
N SER A 90 -75.49 34.21 -5.06
CA SER A 90 -74.83 34.75 -3.86
C SER A 90 -75.35 36.14 -3.50
N GLY A 91 -75.70 36.95 -4.51
CA GLY A 91 -76.31 38.27 -4.36
C GLY A 91 -77.83 38.26 -4.14
N LYS A 92 -78.50 37.10 -4.00
CA LYS A 92 -79.97 37.02 -4.00
C LYS A 92 -80.65 37.93 -2.98
N SER A 93 -80.13 38.01 -1.75
CA SER A 93 -80.66 38.91 -0.71
C SER A 93 -80.54 40.39 -1.13
N ILE A 94 -79.35 40.79 -1.56
CA ILE A 94 -78.98 42.17 -1.96
C ILE A 94 -79.73 42.61 -3.23
N LEU A 95 -80.07 41.68 -4.12
CA LEU A 95 -80.83 41.94 -5.36
C LEU A 95 -82.35 41.86 -5.13
N ALA A 96 -82.84 40.96 -4.28
CA ALA A 96 -84.27 40.78 -4.02
C ALA A 96 -84.92 41.99 -3.33
N THR A 97 -84.17 42.76 -2.54
CA THR A 97 -84.66 44.05 -2.00
C THR A 97 -85.04 45.06 -3.09
N SER A 98 -84.62 44.86 -4.35
CA SER A 98 -85.04 45.67 -5.50
C SER A 98 -86.28 45.15 -6.26
N MET A 99 -86.83 43.99 -5.88
CA MET A 99 -88.04 43.40 -6.50
C MET A 99 -89.30 43.47 -5.62
N VAL A 100 -89.18 43.75 -4.31
CA VAL A 100 -90.34 43.93 -3.39
C VAL A 100 -90.84 45.40 -3.42
N GLY A 101 -90.68 46.09 -4.55
CA GLY A 101 -90.83 47.54 -4.66
C GLY A 101 -91.56 48.02 -5.92
N ARG A 102 -92.51 47.22 -6.43
CA ARG A 102 -93.44 47.62 -7.52
C ARG A 102 -94.65 46.67 -7.63
N ASP A 103 -95.67 46.98 -6.85
CA ASP A 103 -97.07 46.75 -7.23
C ASP A 103 -97.75 48.14 -7.34
N ASP A 104 -98.99 48.17 -7.86
CA ASP A 104 -99.86 49.34 -8.04
C ASP A 104 -99.35 50.52 -8.90
N SER A 105 -99.46 50.34 -10.23
CA SER A 105 -100.29 51.25 -11.05
C SER A 105 -100.58 50.65 -12.44
N PHE A 106 -101.86 50.58 -12.82
CA PHE A 106 -102.30 50.19 -14.17
C PHE A 106 -101.92 51.27 -15.21
N ASP A 107 -101.47 50.87 -16.40
CA ASP A 107 -102.31 50.93 -17.61
C ASP A 107 -101.75 50.06 -18.77
N SER A 108 -102.37 50.10 -19.94
CA SER A 108 -102.49 48.97 -20.87
C SER A 108 -101.53 48.88 -22.07
N SER A 109 -101.26 47.63 -22.46
CA SER A 109 -100.79 47.16 -23.79
C SER A 109 -99.32 47.49 -24.18
N THR A 110 -98.62 46.76 -25.06
CA THR A 110 -99.00 45.64 -25.97
C THR A 110 -97.89 44.58 -26.07
N TYR A 111 -98.23 43.35 -26.43
CA TYR A 111 -97.36 42.21 -26.79
C TYR A 111 -95.97 42.53 -27.39
N SER A 112 -94.91 41.93 -26.83
CA SER A 112 -93.92 41.16 -27.63
C SER A 112 -92.96 40.27 -26.81
N LYS A 113 -93.01 38.97 -27.14
CA LYS A 113 -91.95 37.93 -27.20
C LYS A 113 -90.62 38.05 -26.42
N GLU A 114 -90.25 36.91 -25.81
CA GLU A 114 -88.87 36.41 -25.62
C GLU A 114 -87.90 37.18 -24.69
N THR A 115 -88.24 37.30 -23.39
CA THR A 115 -87.29 37.77 -22.36
C THR A 115 -87.33 36.95 -21.06
N GLY A 116 -86.65 35.80 -21.02
CA GLY A 116 -86.28 35.09 -19.77
C GLY A 116 -85.00 35.67 -19.13
N SER A 117 -84.85 36.99 -19.10
CA SER A 117 -83.54 37.65 -19.07
C SER A 117 -83.20 38.41 -17.77
N ILE A 118 -81.99 38.14 -17.27
CA ILE A 118 -81.38 38.76 -16.06
C ILE A 118 -81.32 40.30 -16.10
N HIS A 119 -81.41 40.93 -17.27
CA HIS A 119 -81.39 42.40 -17.40
C HIS A 119 -82.47 43.13 -16.58
N ASN A 120 -83.59 42.48 -16.25
CA ASN A 120 -84.65 43.08 -15.41
C ASN A 120 -84.23 43.26 -13.92
N LEU A 121 -83.09 42.73 -13.49
CA LEU A 121 -82.53 42.89 -12.14
C LEU A 121 -81.61 44.12 -11.99
N ILE A 122 -81.44 44.96 -13.03
CA ILE A 122 -80.39 45.98 -13.08
C ILE A 122 -80.98 47.40 -13.24
N GLN A 123 -80.78 48.24 -12.22
CA GLN A 123 -81.22 49.64 -12.22
C GLN A 123 -80.15 50.55 -12.85
N LYS A 124 -80.46 51.16 -14.01
CA LYS A 124 -79.47 51.98 -14.77
C LYS A 124 -78.91 53.17 -13.98
N ASP A 125 -79.73 53.81 -13.16
CA ASP A 125 -79.34 55.05 -12.46
C ASP A 125 -78.29 54.80 -11.36
N ARG A 126 -78.37 53.64 -10.68
CA ARG A 126 -77.35 53.16 -9.73
C ARG A 126 -76.02 52.88 -10.41
N VAL A 127 -76.05 52.32 -11.62
CA VAL A 127 -74.85 52.08 -12.44
C VAL A 127 -74.18 53.40 -12.84
N ALA A 128 -74.96 54.43 -13.19
CA ALA A 128 -74.43 55.76 -13.52
C ALA A 128 -73.76 56.44 -12.30
N SER A 129 -74.38 56.37 -11.12
CA SER A 129 -73.82 56.90 -9.87
C SER A 129 -72.45 56.28 -9.53
N ALA A 130 -72.33 54.95 -9.65
CA ALA A 130 -71.09 54.22 -9.38
C ALA A 130 -69.90 54.61 -10.30
N VAL A 131 -70.17 55.15 -11.49
CA VAL A 131 -69.12 55.64 -12.42
C VAL A 131 -68.58 57.01 -12.01
N PHE A 132 -69.41 57.88 -11.44
CA PHE A 132 -68.99 59.21 -10.99
C PHE A 132 -68.00 59.15 -9.82
N ASP A 133 -68.23 58.25 -8.86
CA ASP A 133 -67.35 58.02 -7.70
C ASP A 133 -65.95 57.50 -8.09
N GLU A 134 -65.81 56.76 -9.21
CA GLU A 134 -64.51 56.32 -9.72
C GLU A 134 -63.67 57.51 -10.26
N CYS A 135 -64.27 58.40 -11.05
CA CYS A 135 -63.56 59.57 -11.59
C CYS A 135 -63.02 60.50 -10.50
N LYS A 136 -63.78 60.68 -9.41
CA LYS A 136 -63.39 61.52 -8.27
C LYS A 136 -62.24 60.92 -7.43
N TYR A 137 -62.10 59.60 -7.43
CA TYR A 137 -60.99 58.90 -6.77
C TYR A 137 -59.66 59.09 -7.53
N VAL A 138 -59.69 59.06 -8.87
CA VAL A 138 -58.47 59.17 -9.70
C VAL A 138 -57.80 60.53 -9.55
N THR A 139 -58.55 61.64 -9.68
CA THR A 139 -57.98 63.00 -9.70
C THR A 139 -57.36 63.43 -8.37
N MET A 140 -57.84 62.91 -7.23
CA MET A 140 -57.23 63.18 -5.92
C MET A 140 -55.90 62.44 -5.70
N LEU A 141 -55.61 61.41 -6.51
CA LEU A 141 -54.42 60.56 -6.36
C LEU A 141 -53.20 61.12 -7.11
N GLU A 142 -53.42 62.01 -8.08
CA GLU A 142 -52.38 62.62 -8.93
C GLU A 142 -51.73 63.85 -8.28
N SER A 143 -52.49 64.64 -7.52
CA SER A 143 -52.03 65.83 -6.81
C SER A 143 -51.14 65.50 -5.60
N ASP A 144 -51.45 64.44 -4.86
CA ASP A 144 -50.66 63.99 -3.71
C ASP A 144 -49.33 63.35 -4.16
N ARG A 145 -49.40 62.53 -5.23
CA ARG A 145 -48.24 61.89 -5.87
C ARG A 145 -47.23 62.89 -6.44
N SER A 146 -47.69 64.00 -7.02
CA SER A 146 -46.81 65.03 -7.60
C SER A 146 -46.06 65.83 -6.53
N ARG A 147 -46.66 66.03 -5.34
CA ARG A 147 -45.99 66.69 -4.20
C ARG A 147 -44.90 65.82 -3.58
N GLN A 148 -45.17 64.53 -3.38
CA GLN A 148 -44.19 63.56 -2.87
C GLN A 148 -42.98 63.39 -3.81
N LEU A 149 -43.19 63.49 -5.13
CA LEU A 149 -42.13 63.40 -6.14
C LEU A 149 -41.11 64.54 -6.12
N GLN A 150 -41.45 65.73 -5.59
CA GLN A 150 -40.49 66.83 -5.46
C GLN A 150 -39.58 66.65 -4.23
N ASP A 151 -40.16 66.29 -3.08
CA ASP A 151 -39.41 66.08 -1.84
C ASP A 151 -38.46 64.88 -1.90
N LEU A 152 -38.86 63.81 -2.61
CA LEU A 152 -37.99 62.66 -2.91
C LEU A 152 -36.80 63.03 -3.82
N ARG A 153 -37.00 63.91 -4.81
CA ARG A 153 -35.93 64.27 -5.76
C ARG A 153 -34.78 65.03 -5.10
N ALA A 154 -35.08 65.93 -4.16
CA ALA A 154 -34.04 66.64 -3.41
C ALA A 154 -33.18 65.67 -2.57
N LYS A 155 -33.82 64.72 -1.88
CA LYS A 155 -33.13 63.71 -1.06
C LYS A 155 -32.33 62.72 -1.91
N MET A 156 -32.84 62.32 -3.07
CA MET A 156 -32.11 61.45 -4.02
C MET A 156 -30.83 62.09 -4.57
N SER A 157 -30.76 63.41 -4.74
CA SER A 157 -29.56 64.06 -5.29
C SER A 157 -28.40 64.15 -4.30
N GLU A 158 -28.65 64.28 -2.99
CA GLU A 158 -27.58 64.19 -1.99
C GLU A 158 -27.15 62.73 -1.81
N ILE A 159 -28.12 61.82 -1.62
CA ILE A 159 -27.87 60.41 -1.32
C ILE A 159 -27.10 59.70 -2.45
N SER A 160 -27.49 59.87 -3.72
CA SER A 160 -26.83 59.16 -4.83
C SER A 160 -25.35 59.54 -5.01
N SER A 161 -24.95 60.75 -4.62
CA SER A 161 -23.55 61.20 -4.66
C SER A 161 -22.64 60.46 -3.66
N LEU A 162 -23.20 60.03 -2.53
CA LEU A 162 -22.49 59.27 -1.48
C LEU A 162 -22.60 57.76 -1.72
N GLU A 163 -23.75 57.30 -2.24
CA GLU A 163 -23.98 55.90 -2.57
C GLU A 163 -23.04 55.42 -3.68
N ILE A 164 -22.87 56.14 -4.80
CA ILE A 164 -22.10 55.63 -5.95
C ILE A 164 -20.64 55.29 -5.60
N HIS A 165 -19.98 56.07 -4.72
CA HIS A 165 -18.59 55.78 -4.32
C HIS A 165 -18.50 54.67 -3.27
N ASN A 166 -19.44 54.60 -2.33
CA ASN A 166 -19.48 53.54 -1.32
C ASN A 166 -19.93 52.21 -1.91
N GLN A 167 -20.94 52.21 -2.78
CA GLN A 167 -21.46 51.04 -3.46
C GLN A 167 -20.37 50.38 -4.30
N LYS A 168 -19.52 51.13 -5.01
CA LYS A 168 -18.46 50.51 -5.81
C LYS A 168 -17.39 49.83 -4.94
N ALA A 169 -16.97 50.47 -3.85
CA ALA A 169 -16.05 49.86 -2.90
C ALA A 169 -16.66 48.64 -2.19
N PHE A 170 -17.96 48.69 -1.89
CA PHE A 170 -18.73 47.59 -1.30
C PHE A 170 -18.99 46.45 -2.30
N GLU A 171 -19.16 46.74 -3.60
CA GLU A 171 -19.22 45.75 -4.68
C GLU A 171 -17.85 45.08 -4.88
N ASP A 172 -16.74 45.82 -4.83
CA ASP A 172 -15.39 45.26 -4.86
C ASP A 172 -15.10 44.41 -3.61
N GLU A 173 -15.53 44.83 -2.42
CA GLU A 173 -15.42 44.06 -1.17
C GLU A 173 -16.32 42.81 -1.19
N ILE A 174 -17.54 42.90 -1.72
CA ILE A 174 -18.44 41.76 -1.95
C ILE A 174 -17.87 40.81 -3.00
N GLN A 175 -17.25 41.29 -4.09
CA GLN A 175 -16.61 40.42 -5.08
C GLN A 175 -15.35 39.75 -4.52
N SER A 176 -14.54 40.46 -3.73
CA SER A 176 -13.41 39.86 -3.00
C SER A 176 -13.87 38.79 -1.99
N SER A 177 -14.96 39.08 -1.26
CA SER A 177 -15.58 38.14 -0.32
C SER A 177 -16.20 36.93 -1.03
N LEU A 178 -16.93 37.14 -2.12
CA LEU A 178 -17.49 36.08 -2.96
C LEU A 178 -16.39 35.24 -3.61
N HIS A 179 -15.33 35.85 -4.13
CA HIS A 179 -14.19 35.11 -4.67
C HIS A 179 -13.48 34.30 -3.59
N THR A 180 -13.40 34.81 -2.36
CA THR A 180 -12.84 34.08 -1.21
C THR A 180 -13.76 32.92 -0.78
N ILE A 181 -15.08 33.13 -0.76
CA ILE A 181 -16.08 32.11 -0.42
C ILE A 181 -16.17 31.04 -1.51
N LEU A 182 -16.16 31.41 -2.79
CA LEU A 182 -16.14 30.50 -3.93
C LEU A 182 -14.83 29.70 -3.93
N ALA A 183 -13.66 30.34 -3.82
CA ALA A 183 -12.40 29.62 -3.70
C ALA A 183 -12.35 28.70 -2.47
N SER A 184 -13.03 29.04 -1.38
CA SER A 184 -13.18 28.16 -0.21
C SER A 184 -14.13 26.98 -0.47
N ASP A 185 -15.25 27.21 -1.15
CA ASP A 185 -16.20 26.14 -1.50
C ASP A 185 -15.66 25.22 -2.60
N ASP A 186 -14.94 25.74 -3.59
CA ASP A 186 -14.30 24.94 -4.64
C ASP A 186 -13.11 24.16 -4.09
N ARG A 187 -12.35 24.71 -3.13
CA ARG A 187 -11.39 23.92 -2.32
C ARG A 187 -12.10 22.82 -1.52
N ARG A 188 -13.25 23.11 -0.92
CA ARG A 188 -14.06 22.14 -0.15
C ARG A 188 -14.60 21.03 -1.06
N ARG A 189 -15.11 21.37 -2.25
CA ARG A 189 -15.56 20.43 -3.29
C ARG A 189 -14.41 19.57 -3.81
N ALA A 190 -13.27 20.18 -4.13
CA ALA A 190 -12.08 19.45 -4.56
C ALA A 190 -11.57 18.49 -3.48
N ALA A 191 -11.50 18.93 -2.22
CA ALA A 191 -11.12 18.07 -1.09
C ALA A 191 -12.12 16.92 -0.87
N PHE A 192 -13.43 17.18 -1.01
CA PHE A 192 -14.48 16.15 -0.93
C PHE A 192 -14.40 15.15 -2.09
N LEU A 193 -14.20 15.62 -3.32
CA LEU A 193 -14.00 14.76 -4.50
C LEU A 193 -12.76 13.89 -4.36
N LEU A 194 -11.62 14.47 -3.95
CA LEU A 194 -10.39 13.71 -3.71
C LEU A 194 -10.55 12.69 -2.58
N ALA A 195 -11.28 13.02 -1.51
CA ALA A 195 -11.59 12.07 -0.44
C ALA A 195 -12.56 10.96 -0.91
N HIS A 196 -13.49 11.27 -1.82
CA HIS A 196 -14.40 10.29 -2.41
C HIS A 196 -13.68 9.35 -3.39
N GLU A 197 -12.82 9.88 -4.26
CA GLU A 197 -11.97 9.10 -5.17
C GLU A 197 -10.97 8.23 -4.38
N GLU A 198 -10.35 8.77 -3.32
CA GLU A 198 -9.54 8.00 -2.37
C GLU A 198 -10.36 6.90 -1.69
N HIS A 199 -11.59 7.17 -1.25
CA HIS A 199 -12.46 6.16 -0.63
C HIS A 199 -12.85 5.06 -1.63
N GLN A 200 -13.26 5.41 -2.85
CA GLN A 200 -13.57 4.45 -3.92
C GLN A 200 -12.36 3.56 -4.24
N GLN A 201 -11.15 4.13 -4.36
CA GLN A 201 -9.93 3.33 -4.60
C GLN A 201 -9.70 2.35 -3.43
N ASN A 202 -9.81 2.80 -2.18
CA ASN A 202 -9.63 1.94 -1.00
C ASN A 202 -10.69 0.82 -0.91
N VAL A 203 -11.96 1.11 -1.25
CA VAL A 203 -13.03 0.10 -1.31
C VAL A 203 -12.76 -0.91 -2.43
N ASN A 204 -12.37 -0.45 -3.62
CA ASN A 204 -12.04 -1.31 -4.75
C ASN A 204 -10.82 -2.20 -4.46
N GLU A 205 -9.77 -1.68 -3.83
CA GLU A 205 -8.61 -2.47 -3.42
C GLU A 205 -8.95 -3.53 -2.35
N LYS A 206 -9.80 -3.18 -1.36
CA LYS A 206 -10.31 -4.14 -0.36
C LYS A 206 -11.21 -5.21 -0.99
N TRP A 207 -12.13 -4.82 -1.88
CA TRP A 207 -12.99 -5.75 -2.61
C TRP A 207 -12.18 -6.72 -3.47
N MET A 208 -11.24 -6.21 -4.27
CA MET A 208 -10.33 -7.02 -5.09
C MET A 208 -9.39 -7.90 -4.27
N HIS A 209 -9.14 -7.57 -3.00
CA HIS A 209 -8.44 -8.48 -2.09
C HIS A 209 -9.37 -9.58 -1.58
N MET A 210 -10.54 -9.24 -1.04
CA MET A 210 -11.51 -10.22 -0.53
C MET A 210 -11.93 -11.21 -1.63
N LEU A 211 -12.19 -10.73 -2.84
CA LEU A 211 -12.52 -11.54 -4.01
C LEU A 211 -11.40 -12.53 -4.38
N ARG A 212 -10.12 -12.14 -4.23
CA ARG A 212 -8.98 -13.08 -4.40
C ARG A 212 -8.97 -14.13 -3.31
N THR A 213 -9.08 -13.73 -2.03
CA THR A 213 -9.14 -14.67 -0.90
C THR A 213 -10.26 -15.71 -1.04
N LEU A 214 -11.38 -15.35 -1.70
CA LEU A 214 -12.47 -16.28 -1.98
C LEU A 214 -12.22 -17.19 -3.19
N ILE A 215 -11.47 -16.76 -4.21
CA ILE A 215 -11.24 -17.49 -5.48
C ILE A 215 -9.88 -18.22 -5.53
N ASP A 216 -8.95 -17.88 -4.63
CA ASP A 216 -7.67 -18.56 -4.47
C ASP A 216 -7.83 -20.04 -4.08
N GLU A 217 -6.73 -20.79 -4.06
CA GLU A 217 -6.71 -22.27 -4.06
C GLU A 217 -7.24 -22.91 -2.78
N ARG A 218 -7.30 -22.12 -1.70
CA ARG A 218 -7.89 -22.45 -0.40
C ARG A 218 -9.18 -21.65 -0.13
N GLY A 219 -9.67 -20.90 -1.11
CA GLY A 219 -10.85 -20.04 -1.01
C GLY A 219 -12.16 -20.80 -1.20
N PRO A 220 -13.27 -20.43 -0.53
CA PRO A 220 -14.57 -21.10 -0.66
C PRO A 220 -15.18 -21.13 -2.08
N TRP A 221 -14.70 -20.27 -3.00
CA TRP A 221 -15.13 -20.20 -4.40
C TRP A 221 -13.99 -20.59 -5.36
N SER A 222 -13.02 -21.40 -4.90
CA SER A 222 -11.92 -21.85 -5.74
C SER A 222 -12.40 -22.66 -6.93
N ALA A 223 -11.98 -22.28 -8.14
CA ALA A 223 -12.21 -23.08 -9.34
C ALA A 223 -11.25 -24.29 -9.44
N ASN A 224 -10.09 -24.22 -8.77
CA ASN A 224 -9.03 -25.22 -8.79
C ASN A 224 -8.52 -25.43 -7.34
N PRO A 225 -9.28 -26.14 -6.48
CA PRO A 225 -8.90 -26.32 -5.08
C PRO A 225 -7.55 -27.02 -4.92
N PHE A 226 -6.79 -26.65 -3.89
CA PHE A 226 -5.49 -27.27 -3.59
C PHE A 226 -5.66 -28.72 -3.11
N PRO A 227 -4.78 -29.67 -3.49
CA PRO A 227 -3.66 -29.53 -4.42
C PRO A 227 -4.11 -29.59 -5.88
N ASN A 228 -3.82 -28.53 -6.65
CA ASN A 228 -4.08 -28.48 -8.09
C ASN A 228 -2.77 -28.59 -8.91
N ILE A 229 -2.91 -28.87 -10.21
CA ILE A 229 -1.80 -28.93 -11.18
C ILE A 229 -1.86 -27.71 -12.13
N SER A 230 -2.40 -26.58 -11.66
CA SER A 230 -2.57 -25.39 -12.49
C SER A 230 -1.29 -24.55 -12.50
N VAL A 231 -0.87 -24.09 -13.69
CA VAL A 231 0.35 -23.29 -13.83
C VAL A 231 0.13 -21.91 -13.19
N ILE A 232 0.76 -21.70 -12.04
CA ILE A 232 0.79 -20.41 -11.35
C ILE A 232 1.94 -19.58 -11.92
N HIS A 233 1.62 -18.46 -12.58
CA HIS A 233 2.63 -17.48 -12.98
C HIS A 233 2.98 -16.54 -11.82
N TRP A 234 4.25 -16.20 -11.70
CA TRP A 234 4.85 -15.45 -10.59
C TRP A 234 5.40 -14.09 -11.01
N LYS A 235 5.56 -13.20 -10.03
CA LYS A 235 6.27 -11.93 -10.16
C LYS A 235 6.99 -11.59 -8.86
N LEU A 236 8.06 -10.80 -8.96
CA LEU A 236 8.78 -10.31 -7.79
C LEU A 236 7.82 -9.52 -6.88
N ASP A 237 7.84 -9.83 -5.59
CA ASP A 237 7.16 -9.02 -4.60
C ASP A 237 7.96 -7.75 -4.28
N LYS A 238 7.30 -6.76 -3.68
CA LYS A 238 7.91 -5.48 -3.33
C LYS A 238 8.50 -5.44 -1.92
N THR A 239 8.28 -6.46 -1.08
CA THR A 239 8.87 -6.52 0.25
C THR A 239 10.40 -6.47 0.16
N GLU A 240 11.00 -5.52 0.87
CA GLU A 240 12.45 -5.44 1.11
C GLU A 240 12.67 -5.74 2.60
N ASP A 241 13.56 -6.69 2.90
CA ASP A 241 13.95 -6.98 4.27
C ASP A 241 14.87 -5.89 4.87
N SER A 242 15.37 -6.11 6.09
CA SER A 242 16.28 -5.20 6.80
C SER A 242 17.57 -4.87 6.03
N TRP A 243 17.94 -5.71 5.05
CA TRP A 243 19.12 -5.61 4.18
C TRP A 243 18.78 -5.28 2.72
N ARG A 244 17.51 -4.92 2.45
CA ARG A 244 16.95 -4.64 1.12
C ARG A 244 16.99 -5.83 0.13
N ARG A 245 16.96 -7.08 0.60
CA ARG A 245 16.79 -8.24 -0.29
C ARG A 245 15.30 -8.44 -0.60
N ARG A 246 14.98 -8.83 -1.83
CA ARG A 246 13.60 -9.06 -2.31
C ARG A 246 13.32 -10.56 -2.52
N LEU A 247 13.38 -11.34 -1.42
CA LEU A 247 13.36 -12.81 -1.46
C LEU A 247 12.03 -13.44 -1.94
N LYS A 248 10.91 -12.70 -1.97
CA LYS A 248 9.57 -13.26 -2.24
C LYS A 248 9.11 -13.10 -3.69
N LEU A 249 8.55 -14.18 -4.24
CA LEU A 249 7.66 -14.16 -5.40
C LEU A 249 6.20 -14.28 -4.98
N ARG A 250 5.32 -13.56 -5.69
CA ARG A 250 3.86 -13.57 -5.51
C ARG A 250 3.12 -13.85 -6.82
N ARG A 251 1.88 -14.35 -6.72
CA ARG A 251 1.02 -14.70 -7.87
C ARG A 251 0.79 -13.51 -8.81
N ASN A 252 0.94 -13.72 -10.12
CA ASN A 252 0.69 -12.71 -11.13
C ASN A 252 -0.68 -12.87 -11.81
N TYR A 253 -1.73 -12.34 -11.16
CA TYR A 253 -3.11 -12.31 -11.68
C TYR A 253 -3.31 -11.57 -13.03
N HIS A 254 -2.30 -10.85 -13.53
CA HIS A 254 -2.33 -10.10 -14.79
C HIS A 254 -1.18 -10.55 -15.71
N PHE A 255 -0.96 -11.86 -15.80
CA PHE A 255 0.04 -12.44 -16.69
C PHE A 255 -0.51 -12.61 -18.10
N ASP A 256 0.19 -12.07 -19.09
CA ASP A 256 -0.13 -12.26 -20.51
C ASP A 256 0.39 -13.62 -21.00
N LYS A 257 -0.52 -14.56 -21.23
CA LYS A 257 -0.16 -15.91 -21.71
C LYS A 257 0.44 -15.92 -23.12
N LYS A 258 0.29 -14.86 -23.92
CA LYS A 258 0.88 -14.79 -25.27
C LYS A 258 2.41 -14.85 -25.24
N ILE A 259 3.04 -14.44 -24.13
CA ILE A 259 4.51 -14.45 -23.96
C ILE A 259 5.09 -15.87 -23.86
N CYS A 260 4.26 -16.89 -23.62
CA CYS A 260 4.66 -18.30 -23.60
C CYS A 260 4.73 -18.95 -25.00
N PHE A 261 4.33 -18.25 -26.07
CA PHE A 261 4.19 -18.81 -27.41
C PHE A 261 4.94 -17.98 -28.46
N PRO A 262 5.41 -18.59 -29.58
CA PRO A 262 6.03 -17.83 -30.66
C PRO A 262 5.00 -16.94 -31.38
N PRO A 263 5.40 -15.77 -31.94
CA PRO A 263 4.47 -14.78 -32.50
C PRO A 263 3.55 -15.28 -33.64
N SER A 264 3.91 -16.39 -34.29
CA SER A 264 3.16 -17.02 -35.38
C SER A 264 2.18 -18.12 -34.92
N ALA A 265 2.18 -18.48 -33.64
CA ALA A 265 1.34 -19.56 -33.09
C ALA A 265 0.22 -19.00 -32.18
N SER A 266 -0.63 -18.13 -32.73
CA SER A 266 -1.97 -17.97 -32.18
C SER A 266 -2.74 -19.29 -32.38
N PRO A 267 -3.55 -19.74 -31.40
CA PRO A 267 -4.48 -20.84 -31.62
C PRO A 267 -5.66 -20.36 -32.48
N SER A 268 -5.40 -20.21 -33.79
CA SER A 268 -6.45 -19.98 -34.78
C SER A 268 -7.24 -21.26 -35.00
N ASN A 269 -8.21 -21.51 -34.11
CA ASN A 269 -9.49 -22.12 -34.46
C ASN A 269 -10.44 -22.13 -33.26
N GLU A 270 -11.64 -21.61 -33.48
CA GLU A 270 -12.84 -22.14 -32.83
C GLU A 270 -13.10 -23.55 -33.39
N ALA A 271 -12.45 -24.56 -32.79
CA ALA A 271 -12.66 -25.96 -33.15
C ALA A 271 -13.57 -26.64 -32.12
N SER A 272 -14.73 -27.11 -32.58
CA SER A 272 -15.71 -27.88 -31.81
C SER A 272 -15.09 -29.10 -31.13
N LEU A 273 -14.90 -29.05 -29.81
CA LEU A 273 -14.54 -30.24 -29.03
C LEU A 273 -15.75 -31.17 -28.95
N THR A 274 -15.62 -32.34 -29.58
CA THR A 274 -16.66 -33.35 -29.68
C THR A 274 -17.04 -33.93 -28.32
N SER A 275 -18.33 -34.09 -28.08
CA SER A 275 -18.88 -34.65 -26.84
C SER A 275 -18.50 -36.12 -26.63
N SER A 276 -17.85 -36.43 -25.51
CA SER A 276 -17.69 -37.80 -25.01
C SER A 276 -17.75 -37.83 -23.47
N GLU A 277 -18.89 -37.41 -22.91
CA GLU A 277 -19.16 -37.50 -21.46
C GLU A 277 -19.30 -38.96 -21.01
N SER A 278 -18.39 -39.43 -20.16
CA SER A 278 -18.68 -40.52 -19.21
C SER A 278 -19.17 -39.91 -17.89
N LYS A 279 -20.44 -40.15 -17.56
CA LYS A 279 -21.11 -39.48 -16.43
C LYS A 279 -20.80 -40.14 -15.08
N SER A 280 -20.34 -39.35 -14.11
CA SER A 280 -20.44 -39.68 -12.67
C SER A 280 -20.55 -38.42 -11.79
N SER A 281 -21.73 -37.78 -11.86
CA SER A 281 -22.48 -37.12 -10.76
C SER A 281 -21.80 -36.21 -9.71
N PHE A 282 -22.38 -35.01 -9.58
CA PHE A 282 -22.57 -34.21 -8.36
C PHE A 282 -21.36 -33.48 -7.73
N VAL A 283 -21.29 -32.16 -7.94
CA VAL A 283 -21.64 -31.11 -6.93
C VAL A 283 -21.74 -29.74 -7.63
N GLY A 284 -22.72 -28.92 -7.23
CA GLY A 284 -22.70 -27.45 -7.30
C GLY A 284 -22.34 -26.75 -8.62
N HIS A 285 -23.28 -26.68 -9.58
CA HIS A 285 -23.17 -25.71 -10.69
C HIS A 285 -23.31 -24.26 -10.17
N ILE A 286 -22.22 -23.49 -10.18
CA ILE A 286 -22.29 -22.02 -10.15
C ILE A 286 -22.89 -21.55 -11.49
N PRO A 287 -23.96 -20.73 -11.51
CA PRO A 287 -24.58 -20.30 -12.76
C PRO A 287 -23.61 -19.58 -13.69
N GLU A 288 -23.58 -19.95 -14.97
CA GLU A 288 -22.67 -19.33 -15.94
C GLU A 288 -23.02 -17.86 -16.24
N GLN A 289 -24.28 -17.47 -16.01
CA GLN A 289 -24.69 -16.07 -15.95
C GLN A 289 -23.89 -15.28 -14.90
N MET A 290 -23.51 -15.90 -13.78
CA MET A 290 -22.70 -15.28 -12.73
C MET A 290 -21.23 -15.14 -13.17
N LYS A 291 -20.67 -16.14 -13.88
CA LYS A 291 -19.36 -16.01 -14.56
C LYS A 291 -19.38 -14.87 -15.59
N GLN A 292 -20.42 -14.78 -16.42
CA GLN A 292 -20.55 -13.70 -17.41
C GLN A 292 -20.76 -12.33 -16.77
N PHE A 293 -21.52 -12.21 -15.67
CA PHE A 293 -21.67 -10.95 -14.95
C PHE A 293 -20.34 -10.49 -14.32
N LEU A 294 -19.62 -11.40 -13.65
CA LEU A 294 -18.31 -11.11 -13.05
C LEU A 294 -17.29 -10.67 -14.12
N LEU A 295 -17.29 -11.30 -15.30
CA LEU A 295 -16.41 -10.91 -16.40
C LEU A 295 -16.85 -9.61 -17.10
N LYS A 296 -18.14 -9.40 -17.41
CA LYS A 296 -18.62 -8.16 -18.07
C LYS A 296 -18.51 -6.91 -17.18
N SER A 297 -18.67 -7.06 -15.87
CA SER A 297 -18.44 -5.95 -14.92
C SER A 297 -16.95 -5.67 -14.73
N ALA A 298 -16.10 -6.70 -14.61
CA ALA A 298 -14.65 -6.51 -14.54
C ALA A 298 -14.07 -5.86 -15.81
N CYS A 299 -14.46 -6.31 -17.00
CA CYS A 299 -13.89 -5.83 -18.27
C CYS A 299 -14.22 -4.37 -18.62
N ARG A 300 -15.14 -3.70 -17.90
CA ARG A 300 -15.35 -2.23 -17.99
C ARG A 300 -14.63 -1.44 -16.88
N ILE A 301 -13.90 -2.12 -16.00
CA ILE A 301 -13.19 -1.54 -14.83
C ILE A 301 -11.66 -1.81 -14.91
N THR A 302 -11.21 -2.66 -15.83
CA THR A 302 -9.79 -3.06 -15.97
C THR A 302 -9.00 -2.34 -17.06
N ASP A 303 -9.49 -1.22 -17.60
CA ASP A 303 -8.81 -0.52 -18.71
C ASP A 303 -7.61 0.33 -18.24
N GLU A 304 -6.44 -0.29 -18.11
CA GLU A 304 -5.16 0.43 -18.15
C GLU A 304 -4.67 0.56 -19.61
N GLY A 305 -5.31 1.48 -20.34
CA GLY A 305 -5.22 1.70 -21.79
C GLY A 305 -3.93 1.30 -22.50
N SER A 306 -3.97 0.11 -23.11
CA SER A 306 -2.96 -0.42 -24.04
C SER A 306 -3.60 -0.91 -25.34
N SER A 307 -4.06 0.03 -26.16
CA SER A 307 -4.49 -0.19 -27.55
C SER A 307 -4.09 1.00 -28.40
N GLU A 308 -3.07 0.81 -29.24
CA GLU A 308 -2.84 1.67 -30.41
C GLU A 308 -3.57 1.02 -31.61
N PRO A 309 -4.31 1.79 -32.43
CA PRO A 309 -4.86 1.28 -33.67
C PRO A 309 -3.75 1.16 -34.73
N VAL A 310 -3.76 0.09 -35.51
CA VAL A 310 -2.97 0.01 -36.75
C VAL A 310 -3.89 0.37 -37.91
N GLU A 311 -3.58 1.45 -38.61
CA GLU A 311 -4.26 1.78 -39.87
C GLU A 311 -3.81 0.85 -41.00
N SER A 312 -4.77 0.25 -41.70
CA SER A 312 -4.59 -0.21 -43.08
C SER A 312 -5.94 -0.20 -43.79
N SER A 313 -6.11 0.72 -44.75
CA SER A 313 -7.39 1.00 -45.41
C SER A 313 -7.75 -0.02 -46.50
N THR A 314 -8.98 -0.56 -46.45
CA THR A 314 -9.75 -0.92 -47.67
C THR A 314 -11.24 -1.01 -47.34
N GLU A 315 -12.01 -0.05 -47.85
CA GLU A 315 -13.45 -0.19 -48.12
C GLU A 315 -13.62 -0.85 -49.52
N PRO A 316 -14.77 -1.49 -49.88
CA PRO A 316 -16.01 -0.73 -50.07
C PRO A 316 -17.38 -1.44 -49.86
N SER A 317 -18.42 -0.59 -49.77
CA SER A 317 -19.80 -0.73 -50.32
C SER A 317 -20.87 -1.67 -49.73
N GLY A 318 -21.97 -1.06 -49.26
CA GLY A 318 -23.38 -1.52 -49.38
C GLY A 318 -23.97 -2.34 -48.23
N GLU A 319 -25.24 -2.19 -47.81
CA GLU A 319 -26.32 -1.20 -48.10
C GLU A 319 -27.20 -0.98 -46.81
N SER A 320 -28.42 -0.43 -46.93
CA SER A 320 -29.30 0.13 -45.87
C SER A 320 -29.99 -0.94 -44.96
N ASP A 321 -30.71 -0.63 -43.86
CA ASP A 321 -32.01 0.10 -43.76
C ASP A 321 -32.34 0.66 -42.34
N ILE A 322 -33.45 1.42 -42.24
CA ILE A 322 -33.90 2.25 -41.09
C ILE A 322 -35.44 2.10 -40.93
N PRO A 323 -36.00 1.82 -39.72
CA PRO A 323 -36.85 2.85 -39.05
C PRO A 323 -37.04 2.79 -37.50
N GLU A 324 -37.40 3.96 -36.96
CA GLU A 324 -38.42 4.26 -35.90
C GLU A 324 -38.28 3.94 -34.39
N ASP A 325 -38.68 4.95 -33.59
CA ASP A 325 -39.01 4.93 -32.15
C ASP A 325 -40.44 4.37 -31.88
N PRO A 326 -40.84 4.14 -30.61
CA PRO A 326 -41.84 5.05 -30.03
C PRO A 326 -41.80 5.31 -28.50
N SER A 327 -41.80 6.61 -28.13
CA SER A 327 -42.51 7.33 -27.03
C SER A 327 -42.92 6.68 -25.69
N ASP A 328 -42.74 7.44 -24.60
CA ASP A 328 -43.26 7.24 -23.22
C ASP A 328 -44.80 7.22 -23.06
N CYS A 329 -45.30 6.72 -21.90
CA CYS A 329 -46.29 7.44 -21.05
C CYS A 329 -46.61 6.83 -19.64
N HIS A 330 -46.41 7.66 -18.61
CA HIS A 330 -47.18 7.88 -17.35
C HIS A 330 -47.74 6.76 -16.42
N SER A 331 -47.29 6.85 -15.16
CA SER A 331 -48.15 6.99 -13.95
C SER A 331 -47.33 7.72 -12.84
N VAL A 332 -47.80 8.39 -11.76
CA VAL A 332 -49.08 8.95 -11.22
C VAL A 332 -49.25 8.63 -9.70
N GLU A 333 -49.95 9.50 -8.96
CA GLU A 333 -49.85 9.70 -7.49
C GLU A 333 -50.80 8.85 -6.61
N ALA A 334 -50.54 8.83 -5.28
CA ALA A 334 -51.52 8.57 -4.22
C ALA A 334 -51.25 9.44 -2.97
N VAL A 335 -52.30 9.92 -2.28
CA VAL A 335 -52.23 11.08 -1.36
C VAL A 335 -53.27 10.99 -0.21
N LYS A 336 -52.94 11.55 0.99
CA LYS A 336 -53.79 11.78 2.20
C LYS A 336 -54.22 10.54 3.02
N SER A 337 -54.80 10.66 4.23
CA SER A 337 -54.35 11.31 5.50
C SER A 337 -55.52 11.39 6.49
N ILE A 338 -55.39 10.83 7.71
CA ILE A 338 -56.33 11.07 8.83
C ILE A 338 -55.54 11.25 10.14
N SER A 339 -55.92 12.34 10.83
CA SER A 339 -55.84 12.83 12.23
C SER A 339 -55.23 11.94 13.35
N ASP A 340 -54.77 12.46 14.50
CA ASP A 340 -55.42 13.41 15.44
C ASP A 340 -54.49 14.50 16.06
N LYS A 341 -55.01 15.28 17.03
CA LYS A 341 -54.35 16.39 17.72
C LYS A 341 -54.17 16.13 19.22
N MET A 342 -52.95 16.40 19.72
CA MET A 342 -52.58 16.74 21.12
C MET A 342 -52.93 15.68 22.20
N ASP A 343 -52.05 15.31 23.14
CA ASP A 343 -51.22 16.21 23.95
C ASP A 343 -49.77 15.72 24.21
N ILE A 344 -48.86 16.70 24.24
CA ILE A 344 -47.74 16.88 25.19
C ILE A 344 -46.92 15.63 25.60
N VAL A 345 -45.85 15.35 24.87
CA VAL A 345 -44.55 14.93 25.43
C VAL A 345 -43.45 15.80 24.80
N GLN A 346 -42.52 16.30 25.62
CA GLN A 346 -41.54 17.33 25.25
C GLN A 346 -40.19 16.73 24.82
N ASP A 347 -40.17 15.95 23.73
CA ASP A 347 -38.89 15.51 23.15
C ASP A 347 -38.19 16.67 22.43
N ARG A 348 -37.00 17.05 22.93
CA ARG A 348 -36.11 17.96 22.22
C ARG A 348 -35.34 17.19 21.15
N LYS A 349 -35.42 17.67 19.90
CA LYS A 349 -34.41 17.41 18.89
C LYS A 349 -33.10 18.09 19.29
N ASP A 350 -32.25 17.39 20.02
CA ASP A 350 -30.83 17.65 19.95
C ASP A 350 -30.26 16.96 18.69
N ILE A 351 -29.31 17.62 18.03
CA ILE A 351 -28.76 17.20 16.75
C ILE A 351 -27.72 16.12 17.01
N LEU A 352 -27.94 14.92 16.47
CA LEU A 352 -26.95 13.84 16.53
C LEU A 352 -25.69 14.24 15.75
N GLU A 353 -24.61 14.49 16.48
CA GLU A 353 -23.28 14.71 15.93
C GLU A 353 -22.78 13.44 15.20
N PRO A 354 -22.09 13.56 14.06
CA PRO A 354 -21.40 12.44 13.44
C PRO A 354 -20.21 11.98 14.29
N SER A 355 -19.84 10.70 14.20
CA SER A 355 -18.79 10.09 15.01
C SER A 355 -17.41 10.73 14.82
N PRO A 356 -16.58 10.82 15.88
CA PRO A 356 -15.36 11.64 15.92
C PRO A 356 -14.14 10.99 15.23
N GLU A 357 -14.33 10.36 14.07
CA GLU A 357 -13.25 9.75 13.27
C GLU A 357 -12.79 10.62 12.08
N THR A 358 -13.30 11.86 11.97
CA THR A 358 -13.00 12.76 10.84
C THR A 358 -12.51 14.16 11.27
N GLU A 359 -11.74 14.27 12.35
CA GLU A 359 -10.82 15.42 12.49
C GLU A 359 -9.78 15.35 11.36
N THR A 360 -9.94 16.18 10.33
CA THR A 360 -9.03 16.20 9.19
C THR A 360 -7.66 16.74 9.59
N SER A 361 -6.66 15.87 9.74
CA SER A 361 -5.26 16.25 9.92
C SER A 361 -4.87 17.34 8.92
N GLU A 362 -4.57 18.54 9.43
CA GLU A 362 -4.21 19.69 8.60
C GLU A 362 -3.02 19.34 7.68
N VAL A 363 -3.10 19.77 6.42
CA VAL A 363 -1.98 19.67 5.46
C VAL A 363 -0.92 20.69 5.87
N VAL A 364 0.23 20.21 6.30
CA VAL A 364 1.37 21.04 6.73
C VAL A 364 2.09 21.62 5.52
N MET A 365 2.15 20.86 4.42
CA MET A 365 2.74 21.27 3.14
C MET A 365 2.22 20.37 2.00
N SER A 366 2.05 20.93 0.80
CA SER A 366 1.90 20.18 -0.46
C SER A 366 2.93 20.69 -1.46
N LEU A 367 3.54 19.79 -2.24
CA LEU A 367 4.48 20.13 -3.31
C LEU A 367 4.31 19.21 -4.53
N PRO A 368 4.52 19.71 -5.77
CA PRO A 368 4.54 18.88 -6.97
C PRO A 368 5.76 17.94 -6.97
N CYS A 369 5.54 16.67 -7.29
CA CYS A 369 6.60 15.66 -7.37
C CYS A 369 6.27 14.56 -8.39
N VAL A 370 7.30 13.86 -8.85
CA VAL A 370 7.16 12.64 -9.65
C VAL A 370 7.55 11.44 -8.81
N LEU A 371 6.58 10.55 -8.58
CA LEU A 371 6.76 9.26 -7.92
C LEU A 371 7.41 8.28 -8.91
N VAL A 372 8.68 7.94 -8.67
CA VAL A 372 9.46 7.05 -9.55
C VAL A 372 9.29 5.61 -9.07
N THR A 373 8.96 4.72 -10.00
CA THR A 373 8.95 3.26 -9.76
C THR A 373 9.47 2.52 -10.99
N PRO A 374 9.95 1.26 -10.87
CA PRO A 374 10.62 0.58 -11.99
C PRO A 374 9.75 0.41 -13.24
N LYS A 375 8.42 0.32 -13.08
CA LYS A 375 7.49 0.17 -14.22
C LYS A 375 6.93 1.49 -14.76
N ARG A 376 6.81 2.53 -13.93
CA ARG A 376 6.11 3.79 -14.27
C ARG A 376 6.60 4.96 -13.41
N LYS A 377 6.57 6.16 -14.00
CA LYS A 377 6.78 7.45 -13.34
C LYS A 377 5.44 8.17 -13.29
N LEU A 378 4.96 8.58 -12.12
CA LEU A 378 3.64 9.23 -11.96
C LEU A 378 3.85 10.68 -11.50
N ALA A 379 3.38 11.64 -12.28
CA ALA A 379 3.34 13.05 -11.89
C ALA A 379 2.17 13.31 -10.94
N GLY A 380 2.34 14.25 -10.02
CA GLY A 380 1.32 14.57 -9.04
C GLY A 380 1.83 15.44 -7.89
N GLN A 381 1.15 15.37 -6.75
CA GLN A 381 1.49 16.15 -5.55
C GLN A 381 1.71 15.26 -4.32
N LEU A 382 2.68 15.63 -3.48
CA LEU A 382 2.92 15.05 -2.16
C LEU A 382 2.43 16.02 -1.08
N ALA A 383 1.42 15.60 -0.31
CA ALA A 383 0.95 16.30 0.88
C ALA A 383 1.49 15.64 2.16
N VAL A 384 2.09 16.44 3.04
CA VAL A 384 2.52 16.05 4.39
C VAL A 384 1.44 16.48 5.39
N MET A 385 0.83 15.52 6.07
CA MET A 385 -0.06 15.77 7.21
C MET A 385 0.66 15.46 8.53
N LYS A 386 -0.01 15.61 9.68
CA LYS A 386 0.57 15.34 11.01
C LYS A 386 0.88 13.84 11.26
N ASP A 387 0.10 12.94 10.65
CA ASP A 387 0.12 11.49 10.88
C ASP A 387 0.43 10.67 9.61
N VAL A 388 0.09 11.19 8.42
CA VAL A 388 0.13 10.48 7.14
C VAL A 388 0.74 11.33 6.02
N LEU A 389 1.55 10.71 5.16
CA LEU A 389 1.91 11.24 3.85
C LEU A 389 0.86 10.79 2.83
N ARG A 390 0.30 11.71 2.04
CA ARG A 390 -0.57 11.38 0.90
C ARG A 390 0.09 11.81 -0.41
N PHE A 391 0.10 10.92 -1.40
CA PHE A 391 0.47 11.25 -2.78
C PHE A 391 -0.77 11.15 -3.68
N PHE A 392 -0.96 12.19 -4.48
CA PHE A 392 -2.04 12.34 -5.46
C PHE A 392 -1.42 12.32 -6.85
N GLY A 393 -1.44 11.17 -7.53
CA GLY A 393 -0.99 11.04 -8.92
C GLY A 393 -2.07 11.53 -9.88
N GLU A 394 -1.68 12.36 -10.84
CA GLU A 394 -2.55 13.01 -11.84
C GLU A 394 -2.45 12.29 -13.19
N PHE A 395 -1.22 12.15 -13.72
CA PHE A 395 -0.95 11.58 -15.04
C PHE A 395 0.32 10.71 -15.08
N LEU A 396 0.39 9.86 -16.10
CA LEU A 396 1.58 9.05 -16.41
C LEU A 396 2.64 9.90 -17.11
N VAL A 397 3.89 9.80 -16.66
CA VAL A 397 5.04 10.40 -17.37
C VAL A 397 5.73 9.33 -18.20
N GLU A 398 5.72 9.53 -19.52
CA GLU A 398 6.48 8.73 -20.48
C GLU A 398 7.89 9.35 -20.65
N GLY A 399 8.89 8.54 -21.05
CA GLY A 399 10.28 9.00 -21.20
C GLY A 399 10.98 9.40 -19.88
N THR A 400 11.89 10.38 -19.97
CA THR A 400 12.68 10.95 -18.87
C THR A 400 11.99 12.17 -18.24
N VAL A 401 12.16 12.42 -16.92
CA VAL A 401 11.49 13.56 -16.26
C VAL A 401 12.25 14.86 -16.54
N GLY A 402 11.88 15.52 -17.63
CA GLY A 402 12.30 16.88 -17.94
C GLY A 402 11.65 17.94 -17.05
N SER A 403 12.13 19.19 -17.15
CA SER A 403 11.53 20.35 -16.47
C SER A 403 10.11 20.66 -16.99
N SER A 404 9.79 20.29 -18.23
CA SER A 404 8.47 20.36 -18.86
C SER A 404 7.36 19.68 -18.03
N VAL A 405 7.65 18.54 -17.41
CA VAL A 405 6.67 17.82 -16.56
C VAL A 405 6.20 18.69 -15.39
N PHE A 406 7.10 19.48 -14.80
CA PHE A 406 6.79 20.41 -13.72
C PHE A 406 6.16 21.72 -14.23
N LYS A 407 6.51 22.18 -15.43
CA LYS A 407 5.77 23.28 -16.12
C LYS A 407 4.28 22.89 -16.25
N ASN A 408 4.00 21.66 -16.69
CA ASN A 408 2.64 21.17 -16.92
C ASN A 408 1.83 20.95 -15.63
N LEU A 409 2.44 20.41 -14.56
CA LEU A 409 1.83 20.35 -13.22
C LEU A 409 1.40 21.74 -12.72
N ASN A 410 2.27 22.74 -12.87
CA ASN A 410 1.98 24.11 -12.43
C ASN A 410 0.91 24.79 -13.32
N ALA A 411 0.83 24.44 -14.60
CA ALA A 411 -0.23 24.91 -15.51
C ALA A 411 -1.60 24.25 -15.20
N SER A 412 -1.61 22.96 -14.86
CA SER A 412 -2.81 22.21 -14.42
C SER A 412 -3.51 22.91 -13.24
N GLY A 413 -2.73 23.43 -12.29
CA GLY A 413 -3.25 24.20 -11.15
C GLY A 413 -3.80 25.60 -11.47
N ASN A 414 -3.64 26.10 -12.70
CA ASN A 414 -3.99 27.46 -13.12
C ASN A 414 -5.07 27.52 -14.22
N PHE A 415 -5.78 26.42 -14.50
CA PHE A 415 -6.80 26.37 -15.54
C PHE A 415 -8.15 27.01 -15.14
N GLU A 416 -8.17 28.33 -14.90
CA GLU A 416 -9.36 29.13 -15.18
C GLU A 416 -9.06 30.61 -15.52
N ARG A 417 -9.79 31.14 -16.52
CA ARG A 417 -9.94 32.56 -16.89
C ARG A 417 -8.71 33.32 -17.43
N GLY A 418 -8.57 33.27 -18.75
CA GLY A 418 -8.16 34.43 -19.55
C GLY A 418 -9.29 34.80 -20.52
N ASP A 419 -9.86 36.00 -20.41
CA ASP A 419 -10.96 36.43 -21.28
C ASP A 419 -10.50 36.67 -22.73
N LEU A 420 -11.23 36.07 -23.69
CA LEU A 420 -11.01 36.23 -25.12
C LEU A 420 -11.42 37.63 -25.61
N LYS A 421 -10.54 38.62 -25.44
CA LYS A 421 -10.62 39.90 -26.16
C LYS A 421 -10.06 39.73 -27.57
N ILE A 422 -10.97 39.50 -28.52
CA ILE A 422 -10.69 39.50 -29.96
C ILE A 422 -10.10 40.86 -30.36
N SER A 423 -8.95 40.84 -31.04
CA SER A 423 -8.36 41.99 -31.71
C SER A 423 -7.82 41.55 -33.07
N GLU A 424 -8.51 41.95 -34.14
CA GLU A 424 -8.18 41.54 -35.51
C GLU A 424 -6.98 42.31 -36.07
N LYS A 425 -5.99 41.59 -36.62
CA LYS A 425 -5.32 41.85 -37.92
C LYS A 425 -4.04 41.01 -38.10
N GLY A 426 -3.96 40.31 -39.24
CA GLY A 426 -2.72 39.89 -39.94
C GLY A 426 -1.70 39.04 -39.14
N THR A 427 -1.31 37.84 -39.55
CA THR A 427 -1.42 37.20 -40.88
C THR A 427 -1.40 35.68 -40.72
N SER A 428 -1.83 34.92 -41.74
CA SER A 428 -1.80 33.46 -41.71
C SER A 428 -0.38 32.91 -41.77
N ASP A 429 -0.05 32.01 -40.84
CA ASP A 429 0.61 30.71 -41.05
C ASP A 429 1.10 30.14 -39.69
N ASN A 430 0.27 29.29 -39.05
CA ASN A 430 0.59 28.33 -37.98
C ASN A 430 -0.70 27.82 -37.30
N VAL A 431 -1.43 26.88 -37.93
CA VAL A 431 -2.65 26.27 -37.33
C VAL A 431 -2.49 24.77 -37.06
N GLU A 432 -1.51 24.11 -37.68
CA GLU A 432 -1.29 22.66 -37.52
C GLU A 432 -0.43 22.32 -36.27
N ALA A 433 0.40 23.26 -35.79
CA ALA A 433 1.32 23.04 -34.68
C ALA A 433 0.64 22.92 -33.29
N GLU A 434 -0.48 23.61 -33.06
CA GLU A 434 -1.14 23.64 -31.73
C GLU A 434 -2.03 22.43 -31.44
N ASN A 435 -2.40 21.64 -32.46
CA ASN A 435 -3.27 20.48 -32.27
C ASN A 435 -2.48 19.19 -31.95
N LEU A 436 -1.24 19.04 -32.42
CA LEU A 436 -0.41 17.87 -32.12
C LEU A 436 -0.05 17.73 -30.63
N HIS A 437 -0.03 18.82 -29.87
CA HIS A 437 0.39 18.80 -28.46
C HIS A 437 -0.68 18.32 -27.45
N LYS A 438 -1.88 17.90 -27.90
CA LYS A 438 -3.00 17.56 -27.00
C LYS A 438 -3.24 16.06 -26.77
N GLU A 439 -2.60 15.14 -27.50
CA GLU A 439 -2.94 13.70 -27.43
C GLU A 439 -2.14 12.86 -26.42
N GLN A 440 -1.03 13.38 -25.84
CA GLN A 440 -0.06 12.55 -25.11
C GLN A 440 -0.09 12.65 -23.57
N LEU A 441 -1.28 12.77 -22.96
CA LEU A 441 -1.43 12.70 -21.49
C LEU A 441 -2.55 11.75 -21.06
N LYS A 442 -2.17 10.48 -20.82
CA LYS A 442 -3.06 9.50 -20.17
C LYS A 442 -3.25 9.89 -18.70
N ASN A 443 -4.41 10.50 -18.41
CA ASN A 443 -4.87 10.81 -17.06
C ASN A 443 -5.04 9.52 -16.24
N VAL A 444 -4.30 9.39 -15.15
CA VAL A 444 -4.28 8.19 -14.30
C VAL A 444 -4.31 8.63 -12.84
N LYS A 445 -5.50 9.04 -12.38
CA LYS A 445 -5.77 9.38 -10.98
C LYS A 445 -5.41 8.22 -10.07
N ARG A 446 -4.46 8.42 -9.15
CA ARG A 446 -4.00 7.39 -8.20
C ARG A 446 -3.59 7.97 -6.86
N HIS A 447 -4.27 7.55 -5.81
CA HIS A 447 -3.99 7.94 -4.44
C HIS A 447 -3.05 6.92 -3.77
N ARG A 448 -2.16 7.39 -2.89
CA ARG A 448 -1.39 6.56 -1.96
C ARG A 448 -1.26 7.23 -0.60
N ARG A 449 -1.25 6.42 0.46
CA ARG A 449 -1.04 6.84 1.84
C ARG A 449 0.14 6.09 2.45
N TRP A 450 0.91 6.75 3.30
CA TRP A 450 1.93 6.11 4.16
C TRP A 450 1.87 6.70 5.57
N SER A 451 1.97 5.87 6.61
CA SER A 451 2.01 6.36 7.99
C SER A 451 3.38 6.95 8.32
N ILE A 452 3.40 8.18 8.83
CA ILE A 452 4.61 8.90 9.18
C ILE A 452 5.35 8.22 10.35
N GLY A 453 4.62 7.68 11.32
CA GLY A 453 5.19 6.98 12.48
C GLY A 453 5.98 5.70 12.14
N LYS A 454 5.84 5.17 10.91
CA LYS A 454 6.59 4.01 10.40
C LYS A 454 7.85 4.38 9.60
N ILE A 455 8.17 5.66 9.43
CA ILE A 455 9.35 6.09 8.68
C ILE A 455 10.62 5.83 9.51
N LYS A 456 11.54 5.06 8.91
CA LYS A 456 12.84 4.65 9.46
C LYS A 456 13.98 5.57 9.02
N ALA A 457 13.94 6.08 7.79
CA ALA A 457 14.89 7.07 7.29
C ALA A 457 14.33 7.86 6.10
N VAL A 458 14.84 9.07 5.88
CA VAL A 458 14.62 9.84 4.65
C VAL A 458 16.00 10.23 4.11
N LEU A 459 16.36 9.68 2.95
CA LEU A 459 17.63 9.89 2.27
C LEU A 459 17.49 10.96 1.19
N TRP A 460 18.35 11.97 1.21
CA TRP A 460 18.52 12.89 0.09
C TRP A 460 19.38 12.23 -0.99
N THR A 461 18.85 12.10 -2.20
CA THR A 461 19.49 11.36 -3.30
C THR A 461 19.42 12.14 -4.61
N ARG A 462 19.96 11.53 -5.68
CA ARG A 462 20.02 12.11 -7.02
C ARG A 462 18.98 11.48 -7.93
N TYR A 463 18.49 12.24 -8.92
CA TYR A 463 17.79 11.71 -10.08
C TYR A 463 18.41 12.31 -11.34
N LEU A 464 18.81 11.47 -12.30
CA LEU A 464 19.60 11.89 -13.48
C LEU A 464 20.79 12.78 -13.07
N LEU A 465 21.61 12.28 -12.13
CA LEU A 465 22.75 12.94 -11.49
C LEU A 465 22.47 14.25 -10.69
N ARG A 466 21.28 14.87 -10.76
CA ARG A 466 20.92 16.09 -9.99
C ARG A 466 20.32 15.75 -8.61
N TYR A 467 20.63 16.53 -7.58
CA TYR A 467 20.16 16.31 -6.19
C TYR A 467 18.69 16.74 -5.92
N THR A 468 17.78 16.39 -6.82
CA THR A 468 16.36 16.77 -6.82
C THR A 468 15.43 15.72 -6.19
N ALA A 469 15.95 14.66 -5.59
CA ALA A 469 15.15 13.50 -5.17
C ALA A 469 15.34 13.09 -3.70
N ILE A 470 14.36 12.37 -3.16
CA ILE A 470 14.45 11.69 -1.86
C ILE A 470 14.03 10.21 -1.98
N GLU A 471 14.61 9.34 -1.16
CA GLU A 471 14.12 7.97 -0.93
C GLU A 471 13.70 7.80 0.54
N ILE A 472 12.45 7.40 0.76
CA ILE A 472 11.84 7.21 2.09
C ILE A 472 11.83 5.73 2.42
N PHE A 473 12.40 5.36 3.57
CA PHE A 473 12.50 4.00 4.07
C PHE A 473 11.57 3.78 5.27
N PHE A 474 10.94 2.61 5.35
CA PHE A 474 9.97 2.25 6.39
C PHE A 474 10.51 1.16 7.33
N SER A 475 9.91 1.03 8.51
CA SER A 475 10.29 0.02 9.51
C SER A 475 9.57 -1.33 9.34
N ASP A 476 8.48 -1.39 8.58
CA ASP A 476 7.63 -2.56 8.41
C ASP A 476 7.81 -3.23 7.03
N SER A 477 9.06 -3.32 6.56
CA SER A 477 9.47 -4.01 5.32
C SER A 477 8.75 -3.51 4.05
N ILE A 478 8.13 -2.32 4.09
CA ILE A 478 7.48 -1.68 2.95
C ILE A 478 8.58 -1.17 2.01
N ALA A 479 8.44 -1.48 0.72
CA ALA A 479 9.32 -1.01 -0.34
C ALA A 479 9.63 0.49 -0.18
N PRO A 480 10.90 0.91 -0.21
CA PRO A 480 11.26 2.32 -0.16
C PRO A 480 10.55 3.11 -1.26
N VAL A 481 10.24 4.37 -1.00
CA VAL A 481 9.50 5.23 -1.93
C VAL A 481 10.40 6.35 -2.42
N PHE A 482 10.64 6.36 -3.74
CA PHE A 482 11.49 7.34 -4.41
C PHE A 482 10.64 8.45 -5.04
N MET A 483 10.95 9.71 -4.73
CA MET A 483 10.24 10.88 -5.27
C MET A 483 11.24 11.91 -5.80
N ASN A 484 11.01 12.41 -7.01
CA ASN A 484 11.77 13.50 -7.62
C ASN A 484 10.95 14.81 -7.61
N PHE A 485 11.59 15.94 -7.33
CA PHE A 485 10.98 17.26 -7.22
C PHE A 485 11.49 18.22 -8.30
N SER A 486 10.88 19.39 -8.39
CA SER A 486 11.27 20.49 -9.29
C SER A 486 12.68 21.02 -9.02
N SER A 487 13.09 21.14 -7.74
CA SER A 487 14.40 21.66 -7.37
C SER A 487 15.01 20.97 -6.16
N GLN A 488 16.34 21.18 -6.00
CA GLN A 488 17.10 20.77 -4.83
C GLN A 488 16.59 21.41 -3.52
N LYS A 489 16.01 22.60 -3.57
CA LYS A 489 15.46 23.30 -2.38
C LYS A 489 14.23 22.56 -1.88
N ASP A 490 13.31 22.25 -2.79
CA ASP A 490 12.05 21.56 -2.51
C ASP A 490 12.31 20.20 -1.85
N ALA A 491 13.17 19.38 -2.47
CA ALA A 491 13.56 18.06 -1.98
C ALA A 491 14.16 18.11 -0.55
N LYS A 492 14.98 19.12 -0.25
CA LYS A 492 15.56 19.30 1.08
C LYS A 492 14.55 19.81 2.10
N GLN A 493 13.69 20.76 1.72
CA GLN A 493 12.65 21.33 2.58
C GLN A 493 11.64 20.26 3.00
N ILE A 494 11.09 19.51 2.03
CA ILE A 494 10.09 18.48 2.29
C ILE A 494 10.67 17.28 3.04
N GLY A 495 11.89 16.85 2.71
CA GLY A 495 12.56 15.76 3.40
C GLY A 495 12.91 16.09 4.86
N THR A 496 13.27 17.35 5.15
CA THR A 496 13.47 17.84 6.52
C THR A 496 12.14 17.89 7.28
N LEU A 497 11.05 18.36 6.64
CA LEU A 497 9.72 18.43 7.24
C LEU A 497 9.17 17.05 7.61
N ILE A 498 9.30 16.06 6.73
CA ILE A 498 8.86 14.67 6.99
C ILE A 498 9.55 14.11 8.24
N VAL A 499 10.85 14.40 8.40
CA VAL A 499 11.64 14.00 9.57
C VAL A 499 11.21 14.74 10.85
N SER A 500 10.99 16.06 10.79
CA SER A 500 10.52 16.81 11.98
C SER A 500 9.13 16.35 12.41
N THR A 501 8.17 16.23 11.49
CA THR A 501 6.81 15.77 11.80
C THR A 501 6.80 14.34 12.33
N ARG A 502 7.62 13.42 11.79
CA ARG A 502 7.80 12.07 12.35
C ARG A 502 8.31 12.09 13.78
N ASN A 503 9.32 12.92 14.06
CA ASN A 503 9.90 13.02 15.39
C ASN A 503 8.93 13.69 16.38
N GLU A 504 8.17 14.71 15.97
CA GLU A 504 7.14 15.35 16.81
C GLU A 504 5.97 14.42 17.13
N LEU A 505 5.56 13.58 16.17
CA LEU A 505 4.50 12.57 16.32
C LEU A 505 4.85 11.51 17.36
N LEU A 506 6.11 11.06 17.40
CA LEU A 506 6.59 10.03 18.33
C LEU A 506 7.11 10.61 19.67
N PHE A 507 7.70 11.81 19.65
CA PHE A 507 8.33 12.45 20.80
C PHE A 507 7.65 13.80 21.12
N GLN A 508 6.39 13.73 21.57
CA GLN A 508 5.67 14.92 22.01
C GLN A 508 6.43 15.68 23.11
N ARG A 509 6.39 17.01 22.98
CA ARG A 509 7.26 17.98 23.67
C ARG A 509 7.21 17.83 25.20
N GLY A 510 8.19 17.14 25.78
CA GLY A 510 8.29 16.89 27.22
C GLY A 510 8.44 15.41 27.63
N SER A 511 8.47 14.46 26.68
CA SER A 511 8.98 13.11 26.95
C SER A 511 10.50 13.08 26.82
N ASN A 512 11.21 12.75 27.90
CA ASN A 512 12.68 12.74 27.93
C ASN A 512 13.25 11.31 27.72
N ARG A 513 12.61 10.51 26.85
CA ARG A 513 12.98 9.11 26.56
C ARG A 513 13.78 9.00 25.26
N ASP A 514 14.79 8.15 25.31
CA ASP A 514 15.66 7.61 24.26
C ASP A 514 15.82 8.41 22.96
N ARG A 515 16.90 9.20 22.93
CA ARG A 515 17.43 9.85 21.71
C ARG A 515 17.81 8.86 20.60
N ASN A 516 17.91 7.56 20.89
CA ASN A 516 18.34 6.54 19.94
C ASN A 516 17.33 6.29 18.81
N ASP A 517 16.04 6.48 19.07
CA ASP A 517 14.97 6.32 18.07
C ASP A 517 14.71 7.60 17.25
N LEU A 518 15.47 8.68 17.48
CA LEU A 518 15.36 9.95 16.76
C LEU A 518 16.06 9.85 15.39
N ILE A 519 15.30 10.00 14.30
CA ILE A 519 15.88 9.96 12.95
C ILE A 519 16.28 11.36 12.49
N SER A 520 17.34 11.45 11.68
CA SER A 520 17.79 12.67 11.01
C SER A 520 17.49 12.60 9.51
N PHE A 521 17.38 13.77 8.87
CA PHE A 521 17.35 13.83 7.40
C PHE A 521 18.75 13.51 6.88
N VAL A 522 18.90 12.43 6.11
CA VAL A 522 20.21 11.92 5.71
C VAL A 522 20.71 12.72 4.52
N ASP A 523 21.42 13.82 4.83
CA ASP A 523 22.14 14.63 3.86
C ASP A 523 23.56 14.07 3.60
N ARG A 524 24.33 14.70 2.70
CA ARG A 524 25.68 14.22 2.33
C ARG A 524 26.68 14.14 3.50
N ARG A 525 26.46 14.85 4.61
CA ARG A 525 27.30 14.78 5.83
C ARG A 525 26.86 13.59 6.69
N VAL A 526 25.56 13.48 6.97
CA VAL A 526 25.00 12.36 7.73
C VAL A 526 25.26 11.03 7.02
N ALA A 527 25.14 10.99 5.68
CA ALA A 527 25.47 9.81 4.88
C ALA A 527 26.94 9.39 5.02
N LEU A 528 27.88 10.35 5.14
CA LEU A 528 29.29 10.06 5.38
C LEU A 528 29.53 9.52 6.80
N GLU A 529 28.88 10.10 7.82
CA GLU A 529 28.95 9.62 9.21
C GLU A 529 28.36 8.20 9.36
N MET A 530 27.27 7.90 8.66
CA MET A 530 26.69 6.56 8.56
C MET A 530 27.63 5.58 7.83
N ALA A 531 28.25 6.00 6.72
CA ALA A 531 29.22 5.17 5.99
C ALA A 531 30.48 4.89 6.83
N GLU A 532 30.97 5.87 7.57
CA GLU A 532 32.09 5.74 8.52
C GLU A 532 31.76 4.78 9.68
N THR A 533 30.53 4.85 10.21
CA THR A 533 30.04 3.93 11.25
C THR A 533 29.92 2.50 10.72
N ALA A 534 29.37 2.32 9.51
CA ALA A 534 29.26 1.02 8.85
C ALA A 534 30.64 0.44 8.49
N ARG A 535 31.58 1.29 8.05
CA ARG A 535 32.98 0.92 7.78
C ARG A 535 33.65 0.32 9.01
N GLU A 536 33.45 0.93 10.18
CA GLU A 536 34.04 0.43 11.43
C GLU A 536 33.40 -0.89 11.89
N ARG A 537 32.07 -1.01 11.80
CA ARG A 537 31.36 -2.28 12.05
C ARG A 537 31.83 -3.41 11.12
N TRP A 538 31.95 -3.12 9.83
CA TRP A 538 32.45 -4.07 8.84
C TRP A 538 33.89 -4.51 9.12
N ARG A 539 34.76 -3.58 9.54
CA ARG A 539 36.14 -3.89 9.97
C ARG A 539 36.18 -4.82 11.19
N ARG A 540 35.27 -4.65 12.15
CA ARG A 540 35.15 -5.53 13.33
C ARG A 540 34.51 -6.89 13.03
N ARG A 541 33.89 -7.02 11.85
CA ARG A 541 33.04 -8.14 11.40
C ARG A 541 31.66 -8.18 12.08
N ASP A 542 31.23 -7.08 12.69
CA ASP A 542 29.87 -6.88 13.22
C ASP A 542 28.79 -6.95 12.10
N ILE A 543 29.19 -6.74 10.83
CA ILE A 543 28.36 -6.92 9.63
C ILE A 543 29.16 -7.62 8.51
N THR A 544 28.44 -8.34 7.65
CA THR A 544 28.95 -9.08 6.48
C THR A 544 29.44 -8.16 5.34
N ASN A 545 30.17 -8.74 4.38
CA ASN A 545 30.58 -8.04 3.15
C ASN A 545 29.36 -7.62 2.33
N PHE A 546 28.36 -8.50 2.18
CA PHE A 546 27.10 -8.18 1.49
C PHE A 546 26.35 -7.01 2.13
N GLU A 547 26.18 -7.02 3.46
CA GLU A 547 25.51 -5.92 4.18
C GLU A 547 26.23 -4.59 3.97
N TYR A 548 27.55 -4.60 4.10
CA TYR A 548 28.35 -3.39 3.93
C TYR A 548 28.24 -2.85 2.49
N LEU A 549 28.24 -3.73 1.48
CA LEU A 549 28.01 -3.35 0.09
C LEU A 549 26.59 -2.80 -0.15
N MET A 550 25.54 -3.35 0.48
CA MET A 550 24.17 -2.80 0.39
C MET A 550 24.05 -1.43 1.06
N ILE A 551 24.73 -1.22 2.19
CA ILE A 551 24.80 0.08 2.87
C ILE A 551 25.54 1.11 1.99
N LEU A 552 26.72 0.78 1.47
CA LEU A 552 27.47 1.68 0.59
C LEU A 552 26.71 2.03 -0.69
N ASN A 553 26.06 1.05 -1.34
CA ASN A 553 25.18 1.31 -2.48
C ASN A 553 24.07 2.30 -2.13
N THR A 554 23.36 2.06 -1.03
CA THR A 554 22.25 2.92 -0.58
C THR A 554 22.73 4.34 -0.27
N LEU A 555 23.82 4.50 0.48
CA LEU A 555 24.40 5.80 0.81
C LEU A 555 25.05 6.50 -0.41
N ALA A 556 25.40 5.76 -1.46
CA ALA A 556 25.83 6.29 -2.74
C ALA A 556 24.68 6.64 -3.70
N GLY A 557 23.44 6.65 -3.20
CA GLY A 557 22.22 7.02 -3.90
C GLY A 557 21.57 5.90 -4.72
N ARG A 558 22.07 4.65 -4.66
CA ARG A 558 21.53 3.54 -5.44
C ARG A 558 20.18 3.06 -4.91
N SER A 559 19.24 2.84 -5.82
CA SER A 559 17.86 2.48 -5.51
C SER A 559 17.33 1.41 -6.45
N TYR A 560 16.53 0.49 -5.90
CA TYR A 560 15.75 -0.46 -6.67
C TYR A 560 14.49 0.14 -7.32
N ASN A 561 14.19 1.42 -7.10
CA ASN A 561 13.06 2.12 -7.73
C ASN A 561 13.42 2.76 -9.07
N ASP A 562 14.71 3.07 -9.28
CA ASP A 562 15.24 3.72 -10.47
C ASP A 562 16.33 2.84 -11.10
N LEU A 563 15.98 2.14 -12.17
CA LEU A 563 16.86 1.17 -12.84
C LEU A 563 18.11 1.83 -13.48
N THR A 564 18.12 3.16 -13.64
CA THR A 564 19.30 3.90 -14.15
C THR A 564 20.42 4.00 -13.11
N GLN A 565 20.09 3.77 -11.83
CA GLN A 565 21.01 3.78 -10.69
C GLN A 565 20.70 2.63 -9.72
N TYR A 566 20.60 1.42 -10.28
CA TYR A 566 20.51 0.17 -9.53
C TYR A 566 21.76 -0.07 -8.65
N PRO A 567 21.65 -0.82 -7.54
CA PRO A 567 22.82 -1.25 -6.77
C PRO A 567 23.80 -2.11 -7.59
N VAL A 568 25.10 -2.00 -7.28
CA VAL A 568 26.20 -2.64 -8.00
C VAL A 568 27.03 -3.49 -7.03
N PHE A 569 27.38 -4.71 -7.46
CA PHE A 569 28.23 -5.66 -6.75
C PHE A 569 29.41 -6.10 -7.62
N PRO A 570 30.57 -6.46 -7.03
CA PRO A 570 31.69 -6.99 -7.80
C PRO A 570 31.36 -8.35 -8.40
N TRP A 571 31.88 -8.66 -9.59
CA TRP A 571 32.24 -10.05 -9.89
C TRP A 571 33.26 -10.54 -8.86
N VAL A 572 33.00 -11.70 -8.23
CA VAL A 572 33.86 -12.27 -7.17
C VAL A 572 34.64 -13.49 -7.64
N LEU A 573 33.98 -14.43 -8.29
CA LEU A 573 34.62 -15.62 -8.86
C LEU A 573 35.19 -15.31 -10.24
N ALA A 574 36.23 -16.06 -10.60
CA ALA A 574 36.81 -16.10 -11.94
C ALA A 574 36.76 -17.49 -12.57
N ASP A 575 36.51 -18.55 -11.78
CA ASP A 575 36.34 -19.92 -12.25
C ASP A 575 34.86 -20.29 -12.39
N TYR A 576 34.44 -20.49 -13.64
CA TYR A 576 33.08 -20.87 -14.01
C TYR A 576 33.04 -22.17 -14.84
N SER A 577 34.15 -22.91 -14.91
CA SER A 577 34.31 -24.12 -15.75
C SER A 577 34.80 -25.35 -15.00
N SER A 578 35.40 -25.21 -13.81
CA SER A 578 35.76 -26.34 -12.96
C SER A 578 34.53 -27.08 -12.39
N GLU A 579 34.67 -28.39 -12.13
CA GLU A 579 33.66 -29.20 -11.42
C GLU A 579 33.56 -28.88 -9.91
N PHE A 580 34.60 -28.28 -9.32
CA PHE A 580 34.67 -27.93 -7.91
C PHE A 580 35.36 -26.59 -7.71
N LEU A 581 34.82 -25.74 -6.83
CA LEU A 581 35.45 -24.49 -6.39
C LEU A 581 36.35 -24.75 -5.18
N ASP A 582 37.64 -24.40 -5.29
CA ASP A 582 38.55 -24.31 -4.15
C ASP A 582 38.78 -22.84 -3.77
N PHE A 583 38.33 -22.46 -2.57
CA PHE A 583 38.50 -21.11 -2.02
C PHE A 583 39.85 -20.85 -1.37
N ASN A 584 40.74 -21.85 -1.30
CA ASN A 584 42.15 -21.65 -0.92
C ASN A 584 43.00 -21.18 -2.11
N LYS A 585 42.56 -21.50 -3.34
CA LYS A 585 43.24 -21.17 -4.60
C LYS A 585 42.91 -19.74 -5.04
N SER A 586 43.92 -18.88 -5.11
CA SER A 586 43.74 -17.47 -5.48
C SER A 586 43.18 -17.25 -6.89
N SER A 587 43.45 -18.15 -7.84
CA SER A 587 42.93 -18.05 -9.21
C SER A 587 41.43 -18.32 -9.33
N THR A 588 40.78 -18.83 -8.28
CA THR A 588 39.32 -19.01 -8.22
C THR A 588 38.59 -17.67 -8.14
N PHE A 589 39.29 -16.61 -7.71
CA PHE A 589 38.74 -15.28 -7.48
C PHE A 589 39.21 -14.26 -8.53
N ARG A 590 38.37 -13.26 -8.76
CA ARG A 590 38.70 -12.05 -9.53
C ARG A 590 39.67 -11.15 -8.75
N ASP A 591 40.61 -10.52 -9.46
CA ASP A 591 41.42 -9.43 -8.92
C ASP A 591 40.53 -8.20 -8.64
N LEU A 592 40.12 -8.06 -7.38
CA LEU A 592 39.30 -6.96 -6.88
C LEU A 592 40.03 -5.61 -6.85
N SER A 593 41.33 -5.54 -7.19
CA SER A 593 42.08 -4.28 -7.25
C SER A 593 41.94 -3.51 -8.56
N LYS A 594 41.34 -4.13 -9.59
CA LYS A 594 41.18 -3.63 -10.95
C LYS A 594 39.70 -3.54 -11.38
N PRO A 595 39.31 -2.59 -12.26
CA PRO A 595 38.01 -2.63 -12.94
C PRO A 595 37.94 -3.82 -13.92
N VAL A 596 36.73 -4.23 -14.30
CA VAL A 596 36.49 -5.38 -15.23
C VAL A 596 37.28 -5.23 -16.53
N GLY A 597 37.28 -4.03 -17.12
CA GLY A 597 38.01 -3.74 -18.36
C GLY A 597 39.54 -3.88 -18.28
N ALA A 598 40.11 -3.94 -17.08
CA ALA A 598 41.56 -4.08 -16.84
C ALA A 598 41.98 -5.47 -16.32
N LEU A 599 41.06 -6.46 -16.32
CA LEU A 599 41.36 -7.83 -15.88
C LEU A 599 42.28 -8.58 -16.86
N ASP A 600 41.93 -8.61 -18.14
CA ASP A 600 42.81 -9.09 -19.19
C ASP A 600 43.78 -7.98 -19.63
N SER A 601 45.07 -8.28 -19.64
CA SER A 601 46.11 -7.31 -19.95
C SER A 601 46.13 -6.89 -21.42
N LYS A 602 45.86 -7.81 -22.36
CA LYS A 602 45.89 -7.52 -23.80
C LYS A 602 44.74 -6.61 -24.21
N ARG A 603 43.55 -6.83 -23.62
CA ARG A 603 42.41 -5.92 -23.79
C ARG A 603 42.65 -4.58 -23.10
N PHE A 604 43.37 -4.57 -21.96
CA PHE A 604 43.71 -3.31 -21.30
C PHE A 604 44.66 -2.44 -22.14
N GLU A 605 45.63 -3.02 -22.84
CA GLU A 605 46.49 -2.30 -23.79
C GLU A 605 45.65 -1.55 -24.84
N VAL A 606 44.62 -2.19 -25.41
CA VAL A 606 43.69 -1.55 -26.37
C VAL A 606 42.90 -0.39 -25.75
N PHE A 607 42.50 -0.49 -24.48
CA PHE A 607 41.85 0.61 -23.76
C PHE A 607 42.84 1.74 -23.44
N GLU A 608 44.10 1.44 -23.12
CA GLU A 608 45.12 2.44 -22.83
C GLU A 608 45.57 3.18 -24.10
N ASP A 609 45.74 2.50 -25.23
CA ASP A 609 46.01 3.14 -26.51
C ASP A 609 44.81 3.99 -26.97
N ARG A 610 43.57 3.55 -26.73
CA ARG A 610 42.40 4.43 -26.92
C ARG A 610 42.50 5.68 -26.05
N TYR A 611 42.76 5.53 -24.74
CA TYR A 611 42.85 6.65 -23.81
C TYR A 611 43.92 7.67 -24.20
N ARG A 612 45.13 7.20 -24.56
CA ARG A 612 46.27 8.04 -24.93
C ARG A 612 46.09 8.76 -26.26
N ASN A 613 45.40 8.15 -27.23
CA ASN A 613 45.17 8.72 -28.56
C ASN A 613 43.82 9.47 -28.69
N PHE A 614 42.99 9.51 -27.63
CA PHE A 614 41.71 10.22 -27.66
C PHE A 614 41.91 11.74 -27.57
N CYS A 615 41.83 12.40 -28.72
CA CYS A 615 41.96 13.85 -28.89
C CYS A 615 40.64 14.45 -29.39
N ASP A 616 39.87 15.04 -28.48
CA ASP A 616 38.62 15.75 -28.75
C ASP A 616 38.64 17.07 -27.93
N PRO A 617 38.17 18.21 -28.47
CA PRO A 617 38.22 19.49 -27.77
C PRO A 617 37.22 19.60 -26.60
N ASP A 618 36.08 18.92 -26.68
CA ASP A 618 34.95 19.07 -25.76
C ASP A 618 34.80 17.84 -24.83
N ILE A 619 35.27 16.67 -25.26
CA ILE A 619 35.16 15.39 -24.55
C ILE A 619 36.49 15.03 -23.86
N PRO A 620 36.55 14.92 -22.52
CA PRO A 620 37.73 14.43 -21.81
C PRO A 620 38.03 12.96 -22.11
N SER A 621 39.31 12.59 -22.27
CA SER A 621 39.75 11.21 -22.55
C SER A 621 39.28 10.19 -21.49
N PHE A 622 38.81 9.03 -21.95
CA PHE A 622 38.23 7.95 -21.13
C PHE A 622 38.66 6.56 -21.64
N TYR A 623 38.70 5.56 -20.75
CA TYR A 623 38.96 4.17 -21.15
C TYR A 623 37.67 3.50 -21.67
N TYR A 624 36.56 3.72 -20.96
CA TYR A 624 35.31 2.98 -21.15
C TYR A 624 34.14 3.87 -21.58
N GLY A 625 33.64 3.66 -22.80
CA GLY A 625 32.41 4.29 -23.30
C GLY A 625 31.15 3.66 -22.71
N SER A 626 31.19 2.36 -22.43
CA SER A 626 30.16 1.64 -21.68
C SER A 626 30.39 1.79 -20.17
N HIS A 627 29.32 1.97 -19.38
CA HIS A 627 29.39 1.93 -17.92
C HIS A 627 29.14 0.52 -17.38
N TYR A 628 29.70 0.17 -16.22
CA TYR A 628 29.56 -1.16 -15.59
C TYR A 628 28.16 -1.45 -15.01
N SER A 629 27.26 -0.47 -15.04
CA SER A 629 25.90 -0.55 -14.49
C SER A 629 24.98 0.38 -15.28
N SER A 630 23.94 -0.16 -15.89
CA SER A 630 22.91 0.58 -16.64
C SER A 630 21.58 -0.17 -16.58
N MET A 631 20.49 0.50 -16.97
CA MET A 631 19.17 -0.14 -17.05
C MET A 631 19.18 -1.38 -17.96
N GLY A 632 19.90 -1.34 -19.08
CA GLY A 632 20.05 -2.48 -19.98
C GLY A 632 20.75 -3.68 -19.33
N ILE A 633 21.78 -3.45 -18.51
CA ILE A 633 22.50 -4.51 -17.78
C ILE A 633 21.58 -5.18 -16.73
N VAL A 634 20.75 -4.39 -16.03
CA VAL A 634 19.78 -4.91 -15.05
C VAL A 634 18.70 -5.74 -15.72
N LEU A 635 18.14 -5.27 -16.85
CA LEU A 635 17.12 -5.98 -17.60
C LEU A 635 17.67 -7.25 -18.29
N TYR A 636 18.92 -7.23 -18.73
CA TYR A 636 19.64 -8.40 -19.23
C TYR A 636 19.72 -9.51 -18.17
N TYR A 637 20.21 -9.20 -16.96
CA TYR A 637 20.31 -10.20 -15.89
C TYR A 637 18.94 -10.67 -15.39
N LEU A 638 18.01 -9.76 -15.13
CA LEU A 638 16.75 -10.07 -14.45
C LEU A 638 15.58 -10.43 -15.40
N LEU A 639 15.88 -10.64 -16.69
CA LEU A 639 14.95 -10.95 -17.78
C LEU A 639 13.82 -11.94 -17.43
N ARG A 640 14.11 -12.96 -16.61
CA ARG A 640 13.18 -14.05 -16.27
C ARG A 640 12.21 -13.73 -15.12
N LEU A 641 12.30 -12.54 -14.51
CA LEU A 641 11.42 -12.09 -13.44
C LEU A 641 10.55 -10.90 -13.88
N GLU A 642 9.23 -10.97 -13.67
CA GLU A 642 8.39 -9.76 -13.68
C GLU A 642 8.74 -8.88 -12.46
N PRO A 643 8.83 -7.53 -12.61
CA PRO A 643 8.40 -6.74 -13.77
C PRO A 643 9.47 -6.54 -14.86
N PHE A 644 10.68 -7.09 -14.70
CA PHE A 644 11.80 -6.86 -15.61
C PHE A 644 11.56 -7.50 -16.99
N THR A 645 10.86 -8.63 -17.09
CA THR A 645 10.44 -9.21 -18.37
C THR A 645 9.56 -8.24 -19.17
N SER A 646 8.53 -7.65 -18.55
CA SER A 646 7.73 -6.57 -19.16
C SER A 646 8.59 -5.38 -19.60
N LEU A 647 9.59 -5.00 -18.80
CA LEU A 647 10.42 -3.81 -19.05
C LEU A 647 11.47 -4.02 -20.15
N HIS A 648 12.05 -5.21 -20.24
CA HIS A 648 12.90 -5.62 -21.36
C HIS A 648 12.11 -5.57 -22.67
N ARG A 649 10.88 -6.12 -22.67
CA ARG A 649 9.99 -6.04 -23.84
C ARG A 649 9.67 -4.60 -24.22
N ASN A 650 9.34 -3.74 -23.26
CA ASN A 650 9.06 -2.33 -23.55
C ASN A 650 10.28 -1.59 -24.13
N LEU A 651 11.49 -1.88 -23.65
CA LEU A 651 12.73 -1.31 -24.19
C LEU A 651 13.05 -1.79 -25.61
N GLN A 652 12.53 -2.96 -26.01
CA GLN A 652 12.75 -3.62 -27.30
C GLN A 652 11.49 -3.64 -28.19
N GLY A 653 10.70 -2.56 -28.18
CA GLY A 653 9.55 -2.40 -29.10
C GLY A 653 8.44 -3.45 -28.93
N GLY A 654 8.24 -3.94 -27.71
CA GLY A 654 7.22 -4.94 -27.36
C GLY A 654 7.63 -6.40 -27.58
N LYS A 655 8.84 -6.69 -28.09
CA LYS A 655 9.36 -8.04 -28.34
C LYS A 655 10.53 -8.37 -27.41
N PHE A 656 10.98 -9.62 -27.37
CA PHE A 656 12.28 -9.94 -26.77
C PHE A 656 13.41 -9.51 -27.71
N ASP A 657 14.62 -9.35 -27.16
CA ASP A 657 15.81 -9.14 -27.98
C ASP A 657 16.20 -10.45 -28.69
N HIS A 658 17.07 -10.37 -29.70
CA HIS A 658 17.58 -11.52 -30.44
C HIS A 658 18.22 -12.55 -29.50
N ALA A 659 17.90 -13.83 -29.69
CA ALA A 659 18.18 -14.90 -28.74
C ALA A 659 19.65 -14.92 -28.27
N ASP A 660 20.62 -14.88 -29.20
CA ASP A 660 22.04 -14.96 -28.87
C ASP A 660 22.54 -13.78 -28.00
N ARG A 661 21.81 -12.66 -27.96
CA ARG A 661 22.07 -11.48 -27.10
C ARG A 661 21.42 -11.56 -25.71
N LEU A 662 20.53 -12.51 -25.46
CA LEU A 662 19.90 -12.69 -24.15
C LEU A 662 20.87 -13.31 -23.14
N PHE A 663 20.59 -13.11 -21.85
CA PHE A 663 21.36 -13.73 -20.77
C PHE A 663 21.10 -15.25 -20.74
N GLN A 664 22.08 -16.02 -21.22
CA GLN A 664 21.95 -17.47 -21.46
C GLN A 664 22.89 -18.35 -20.64
N SER A 665 24.10 -17.90 -20.27
CA SER A 665 25.09 -18.68 -19.50
C SER A 665 25.96 -17.78 -18.64
N ILE A 666 26.31 -18.24 -17.42
CA ILE A 666 27.21 -17.49 -16.52
C ILE A 666 28.62 -17.38 -17.12
N GLU A 667 29.16 -18.51 -17.59
CA GLU A 667 30.52 -18.61 -18.11
C GLU A 667 30.72 -17.73 -19.36
N SER A 668 29.80 -17.81 -20.34
CA SER A 668 29.90 -16.99 -21.55
C SER A 668 29.70 -15.50 -21.24
N THR A 669 28.86 -15.16 -20.26
CA THR A 669 28.70 -13.76 -19.81
C THR A 669 30.01 -13.23 -19.21
N TYR A 670 30.70 -14.02 -18.38
CA TYR A 670 31.99 -13.63 -17.80
C TYR A 670 33.11 -13.57 -18.84
N SER A 671 33.17 -14.53 -19.77
CA SER A 671 34.13 -14.53 -20.88
C SER A 671 33.92 -13.32 -21.81
N ASN A 672 32.66 -12.94 -22.08
CA ASN A 672 32.34 -11.71 -22.81
C ASN A 672 32.78 -10.45 -22.06
N CYS A 673 32.59 -10.39 -20.73
CA CYS A 673 33.13 -9.34 -19.85
C CYS A 673 34.68 -9.25 -19.85
N LEU A 674 35.39 -10.27 -20.34
CA LEU A 674 36.87 -10.28 -20.45
C LEU A 674 37.39 -10.04 -21.88
N SER A 675 36.61 -10.36 -22.91
CA SER A 675 37.06 -10.34 -24.32
C SER A 675 36.51 -9.16 -25.13
N ASN A 676 35.24 -8.79 -24.96
CA ASN A 676 34.62 -7.71 -25.73
C ASN A 676 35.03 -6.33 -25.20
N THR A 677 35.29 -5.35 -26.08
CA THR A 677 35.69 -3.98 -25.68
C THR A 677 34.52 -3.07 -25.32
N SER A 678 33.27 -3.44 -25.67
CA SER A 678 32.06 -2.74 -25.20
C SER A 678 31.46 -3.32 -23.92
N ASP A 679 32.03 -4.41 -23.38
CA ASP A 679 31.47 -5.18 -22.27
C ASP A 679 32.34 -5.09 -21.00
N VAL A 680 31.87 -4.30 -20.03
CA VAL A 680 32.53 -4.05 -18.74
C VAL A 680 31.55 -4.13 -17.56
N LYS A 681 30.43 -4.84 -17.70
CA LYS A 681 29.39 -4.96 -16.66
C LYS A 681 29.89 -5.65 -15.38
N GLU A 682 29.60 -5.05 -14.25
CA GLU A 682 29.67 -5.65 -12.91
C GLU A 682 28.31 -6.29 -12.56
N LEU A 683 28.22 -6.97 -11.41
CA LEU A 683 27.04 -7.73 -11.01
C LEU A 683 25.97 -6.87 -10.32
N VAL A 684 24.76 -7.44 -10.24
CA VAL A 684 23.63 -6.95 -9.41
C VAL A 684 23.53 -7.79 -8.12
N PRO A 685 22.96 -7.26 -7.02
CA PRO A 685 22.92 -7.94 -5.72
C PRO A 685 22.29 -9.34 -5.74
N GLU A 686 21.36 -9.59 -6.67
CA GLU A 686 20.58 -10.82 -6.81
C GLU A 686 21.47 -12.07 -6.96
N PHE A 687 22.67 -11.94 -7.55
CA PHE A 687 23.69 -13.01 -7.64
C PHE A 687 24.15 -13.56 -6.28
N TYR A 688 23.81 -12.90 -5.17
CA TYR A 688 24.21 -13.24 -3.80
C TYR A 688 23.04 -13.53 -2.86
N TYR A 689 21.80 -13.61 -3.38
CA TYR A 689 20.62 -14.03 -2.58
C TYR A 689 19.42 -14.62 -3.35
N MET A 690 19.31 -14.50 -4.68
CA MET A 690 18.08 -14.78 -5.43
C MET A 690 18.29 -15.85 -6.51
N PRO A 691 17.89 -17.12 -6.32
CA PRO A 691 18.05 -18.15 -7.36
C PRO A 691 17.10 -17.97 -8.57
N GLU A 692 15.95 -17.32 -8.39
CA GLU A 692 14.86 -17.36 -9.37
C GLU A 692 15.09 -16.54 -10.65
N PHE A 693 16.05 -15.60 -10.70
CA PHE A 693 16.36 -14.89 -11.96
C PHE A 693 17.08 -15.78 -13.00
N LEU A 694 17.60 -16.93 -12.55
CA LEU A 694 18.26 -17.92 -13.39
C LEU A 694 17.25 -18.92 -14.01
N ILE A 695 16.02 -18.97 -13.49
CA ILE A 695 15.00 -19.97 -13.86
C ILE A 695 13.87 -19.30 -14.66
N ASN A 696 13.45 -19.91 -15.76
CA ASN A 696 12.30 -19.50 -16.56
C ASN A 696 10.97 -19.97 -15.93
N SER A 697 10.75 -19.65 -14.64
CA SER A 697 9.62 -20.13 -13.83
C SER A 697 8.22 -19.73 -14.34
N ASN A 698 8.16 -18.86 -15.34
CA ASN A 698 6.94 -18.41 -16.02
C ASN A 698 6.75 -19.01 -17.42
N SER A 699 7.67 -19.86 -17.89
CA SER A 699 7.66 -20.50 -19.21
C SER A 699 7.57 -19.49 -20.37
N TYR A 700 8.41 -18.46 -20.35
CA TYR A 700 8.53 -17.51 -21.45
C TYR A 700 9.15 -18.15 -22.69
N HIS A 701 8.65 -17.79 -23.87
CA HIS A 701 9.31 -18.11 -25.13
C HIS A 701 10.40 -17.06 -25.44
N LEU A 702 11.62 -17.33 -25.00
CA LEU A 702 12.79 -16.45 -25.16
C LEU A 702 13.47 -16.57 -26.54
N GLY A 703 12.83 -17.24 -27.50
CA GLY A 703 13.36 -17.48 -28.84
C GLY A 703 14.31 -18.68 -28.94
N VAL A 704 14.91 -18.82 -30.12
CA VAL A 704 15.82 -19.90 -30.51
C VAL A 704 17.09 -19.27 -31.06
N LYS A 705 18.24 -19.83 -30.68
CA LYS A 705 19.58 -19.37 -31.08
C LYS A 705 19.95 -19.80 -32.50
N GLN A 706 21.05 -19.24 -33.02
CA GLN A 706 21.59 -19.64 -34.33
C GLN A 706 22.09 -21.10 -34.40
N ASP A 707 22.38 -21.72 -33.25
CA ASP A 707 22.72 -23.15 -33.14
C ASP A 707 21.48 -24.08 -33.19
N GLY A 708 20.26 -23.53 -33.12
CA GLY A 708 19.00 -24.25 -33.09
C GLY A 708 18.45 -24.52 -31.68
N GLU A 709 19.19 -24.19 -30.61
CA GLU A 709 18.75 -24.44 -29.23
C GLU A 709 17.80 -23.35 -28.72
N PRO A 710 16.66 -23.71 -28.09
CA PRO A 710 15.74 -22.76 -27.47
C PRO A 710 16.31 -22.19 -26.18
N ILE A 711 16.10 -20.90 -25.91
CA ILE A 711 16.54 -20.29 -24.66
C ILE A 711 15.50 -20.54 -23.56
N ASN A 712 15.94 -21.18 -22.47
CA ASN A 712 15.13 -21.44 -21.28
C ASN A 712 15.86 -20.91 -20.02
N ASP A 713 16.20 -21.79 -19.07
CA ASP A 713 16.99 -21.46 -17.88
C ASP A 713 18.42 -21.01 -18.24
N VAL A 714 19.10 -20.32 -17.32
CA VAL A 714 20.50 -19.91 -17.50
C VAL A 714 21.43 -21.10 -17.28
N SER A 715 22.32 -21.38 -18.23
CA SER A 715 23.34 -22.42 -18.08
C SER A 715 24.29 -22.06 -16.92
N LEU A 716 24.37 -22.95 -15.94
CA LEU A 716 25.17 -22.78 -14.73
C LEU A 716 26.53 -23.49 -14.86
N PRO A 717 27.56 -23.03 -14.11
CA PRO A 717 28.86 -23.72 -14.02
C PRO A 717 28.73 -25.18 -13.57
N PRO A 718 29.65 -26.08 -13.97
CA PRO A 718 29.62 -27.49 -13.55
C PRO A 718 29.60 -27.67 -12.03
N TRP A 719 30.35 -26.85 -11.29
CA TRP A 719 30.37 -26.85 -9.82
C TRP A 719 29.01 -26.53 -9.15
N ALA A 720 28.06 -25.92 -9.87
CA ALA A 720 26.71 -25.66 -9.37
C ALA A 720 25.77 -26.87 -9.55
N LYS A 721 26.19 -27.93 -10.25
CA LYS A 721 25.45 -29.20 -10.45
C LYS A 721 24.00 -29.01 -10.97
N GLY A 722 23.76 -27.95 -11.74
CA GLY A 722 22.43 -27.59 -12.25
C GLY A 722 21.46 -27.00 -11.22
N SER A 723 21.89 -26.71 -9.98
CA SER A 723 21.06 -26.01 -8.98
C SER A 723 21.37 -24.50 -8.93
N PRO A 724 20.40 -23.64 -9.26
CA PRO A 724 20.49 -22.19 -9.02
C PRO A 724 20.72 -21.86 -7.54
N GLU A 725 20.19 -22.65 -6.62
CA GLU A 725 20.33 -22.44 -5.18
C GLU A 725 21.77 -22.69 -4.74
N LEU A 726 22.39 -23.78 -5.20
CA LEU A 726 23.81 -24.06 -4.96
C LEU A 726 24.71 -23.00 -5.60
N PHE A 727 24.35 -22.50 -6.80
CA PHE A 727 25.04 -21.39 -7.43
C PHE A 727 25.02 -20.12 -6.55
N ILE A 728 23.85 -19.69 -6.07
CA ILE A 728 23.72 -18.52 -5.21
C ILE A 728 24.43 -18.70 -3.87
N CYS A 729 24.29 -19.88 -3.24
CA CYS A 729 24.96 -20.17 -1.97
C CYS A 729 26.49 -20.09 -2.12
N LYS A 730 27.07 -20.69 -3.17
CA LYS A 730 28.52 -20.64 -3.41
C LYS A 730 29.01 -19.24 -3.81
N ASN A 731 28.23 -18.44 -4.53
CA ASN A 731 28.57 -17.02 -4.74
C ASN A 731 28.56 -16.23 -3.42
N ARG A 732 27.60 -16.48 -2.52
CA ARG A 732 27.55 -15.82 -1.20
C ARG A 732 28.70 -16.25 -0.29
N GLU A 733 29.00 -17.54 -0.25
CA GLU A 733 30.15 -18.12 0.47
C GLU A 733 31.48 -17.53 -0.05
N ALA A 734 31.63 -17.40 -1.37
CA ALA A 734 32.78 -16.74 -1.99
C ALA A 734 32.86 -15.24 -1.62
N LEU A 735 31.74 -14.51 -1.61
CA LEU A 735 31.68 -13.09 -1.22
C LEU A 735 32.09 -12.87 0.24
N GLU A 736 31.70 -13.76 1.17
CA GLU A 736 32.06 -13.63 2.59
C GLU A 736 33.44 -14.22 2.94
N SER A 737 34.03 -15.00 2.04
CA SER A 737 35.35 -15.64 2.20
C SER A 737 36.46 -14.71 2.71
N GLU A 738 37.49 -15.30 3.35
CA GLU A 738 38.62 -14.53 3.88
C GLU A 738 39.44 -13.84 2.77
N TYR A 739 39.50 -14.42 1.56
CA TYR A 739 40.13 -13.81 0.40
C TYR A 739 39.42 -12.52 0.00
N VAL A 740 38.09 -12.55 -0.14
CA VAL A 740 37.31 -11.36 -0.49
C VAL A 740 37.30 -10.36 0.66
N SER A 741 37.07 -10.80 1.89
CA SER A 741 37.17 -9.96 3.09
C SER A 741 38.51 -9.20 3.19
N SER A 742 39.60 -9.82 2.76
CA SER A 742 40.92 -9.18 2.72
C SER A 742 41.10 -8.17 1.59
N ASN A 743 40.45 -8.35 0.43
CA ASN A 743 40.72 -7.59 -0.80
C ASN A 743 39.60 -6.62 -1.23
N LEU A 744 38.37 -6.80 -0.76
CA LEU A 744 37.17 -6.02 -1.17
C LEU A 744 37.32 -4.51 -1.00
N HIS A 745 38.15 -4.08 -0.05
CA HIS A 745 38.47 -2.67 0.15
C HIS A 745 39.04 -1.98 -1.11
N HIS A 746 39.77 -2.72 -1.96
CA HIS A 746 40.28 -2.20 -3.22
C HIS A 746 39.20 -1.99 -4.29
N TRP A 747 38.16 -2.83 -4.31
CA TRP A 747 37.03 -2.64 -5.22
C TRP A 747 36.15 -1.47 -4.76
N ILE A 748 35.96 -1.32 -3.45
CA ILE A 748 35.30 -0.15 -2.86
C ILE A 748 36.06 1.14 -3.20
N ASP A 749 37.40 1.12 -3.21
CA ASP A 749 38.21 2.26 -3.66
C ASP A 749 37.93 2.66 -5.13
N LEU A 750 37.65 1.70 -6.02
CA LEU A 750 37.30 1.96 -7.43
C LEU A 750 35.88 2.54 -7.61
N VAL A 751 34.89 2.00 -6.90
CA VAL A 751 33.47 2.29 -7.16
C VAL A 751 32.93 3.43 -6.29
N PHE A 752 33.29 3.49 -5.01
CA PHE A 752 32.79 4.48 -4.04
C PHE A 752 33.89 5.37 -3.44
N GLY A 753 35.15 5.02 -3.64
CA GLY A 753 36.31 5.62 -2.99
C GLY A 753 37.20 6.48 -3.89
N TYR A 754 38.46 6.62 -3.49
CA TYR A 754 39.37 7.62 -4.07
C TYR A 754 39.86 7.30 -5.48
N LYS A 755 39.75 6.05 -5.96
CA LYS A 755 40.06 5.65 -7.35
C LYS A 755 38.88 5.83 -8.32
N GLN A 756 37.73 6.35 -7.88
CA GLN A 756 36.60 6.64 -8.77
C GLN A 756 36.90 7.78 -9.77
N ARG A 757 37.74 8.76 -9.39
CA ARG A 757 38.01 9.98 -10.18
C ARG A 757 39.46 10.49 -10.04
N GLY A 758 39.89 11.31 -10.99
CA GLY A 758 41.18 12.00 -10.96
C GLY A 758 42.38 11.08 -11.22
N LYS A 759 43.60 11.52 -10.90
CA LYS A 759 44.85 10.77 -11.15
C LYS A 759 44.82 9.31 -10.64
N PRO A 760 44.29 9.00 -9.43
CA PRO A 760 44.20 7.62 -8.95
C PRO A 760 43.23 6.72 -9.73
N ALA A 761 42.29 7.31 -10.49
CA ALA A 761 41.45 6.57 -11.42
C ALA A 761 42.20 6.23 -12.72
N VAL A 762 42.97 7.18 -13.26
CA VAL A 762 43.85 6.95 -14.43
C VAL A 762 44.89 5.88 -14.13
N GLU A 763 45.58 5.98 -12.99
CA GLU A 763 46.55 4.99 -12.49
C GLU A 763 45.94 3.59 -12.24
N ALA A 764 44.61 3.48 -12.18
CA ALA A 764 43.87 2.23 -11.99
C ALA A 764 43.07 1.79 -13.23
N GLY A 765 43.20 2.49 -14.37
CA GLY A 765 42.44 2.21 -15.59
C GLY A 765 40.93 2.49 -15.48
N ASN A 766 40.48 3.25 -14.49
CA ASN A 766 39.10 3.31 -13.99
C ASN A 766 38.36 4.60 -14.40
N VAL A 767 38.51 5.04 -15.65
CA VAL A 767 37.87 6.28 -16.17
C VAL A 767 36.81 5.95 -17.23
N PHE A 768 35.57 6.34 -16.93
CA PHE A 768 34.39 6.15 -17.78
C PHE A 768 34.07 7.42 -18.57
N TYR A 769 33.12 7.32 -19.50
CA TYR A 769 32.64 8.48 -20.26
C TYR A 769 32.13 9.61 -19.34
N TYR A 770 32.48 10.86 -19.65
CA TYR A 770 32.37 11.99 -18.71
C TYR A 770 30.93 12.22 -18.20
N LEU A 771 29.91 12.05 -19.05
CA LEU A 771 28.49 12.21 -18.67
C LEU A 771 28.00 11.20 -17.62
N THR A 772 28.72 10.11 -17.34
CA THR A 772 28.35 9.18 -16.26
C THR A 772 28.58 9.77 -14.85
N TYR A 773 29.37 10.84 -14.74
CA TYR A 773 29.80 11.42 -13.48
C TYR A 773 28.97 12.63 -13.03
N GLU A 774 28.46 12.59 -11.77
CA GLU A 774 27.89 13.75 -11.05
C GLU A 774 28.79 14.99 -11.20
N GLY A 775 28.20 16.11 -11.62
CA GLY A 775 28.86 17.42 -11.77
C GLY A 775 29.62 17.63 -13.08
N ALA A 776 29.48 16.76 -14.08
CA ALA A 776 30.16 16.90 -15.38
C ALA A 776 29.50 17.94 -16.32
N VAL A 777 28.17 18.07 -16.26
CA VAL A 777 27.37 19.07 -17.00
C VAL A 777 26.29 19.60 -16.07
N ASP A 778 26.03 20.91 -16.12
CA ASP A 778 24.85 21.51 -15.49
C ASP A 778 23.70 21.54 -16.51
N LEU A 779 22.65 20.74 -16.26
CA LEU A 779 21.47 20.64 -17.12
C LEU A 779 20.53 21.85 -17.01
N ASP A 780 20.70 22.65 -15.95
CA ASP A 780 19.84 23.79 -15.66
C ASP A 780 20.37 25.06 -16.36
N SER A 781 21.65 25.08 -16.78
CA SER A 781 22.29 26.17 -17.53
C SER A 781 22.37 25.98 -19.05
N LEU A 782 21.77 24.92 -19.62
CA LEU A 782 21.71 24.70 -21.07
C LEU A 782 20.46 25.41 -21.64
N ASP A 783 20.59 26.36 -22.56
CA ASP A 783 19.40 27.02 -23.12
C ASP A 783 18.63 26.11 -24.10
N ASP A 784 19.34 25.30 -24.91
CA ASP A 784 18.71 24.37 -25.87
C ASP A 784 18.00 23.19 -25.17
N GLU A 785 16.70 23.03 -25.45
CA GLU A 785 15.91 21.89 -24.95
C GLU A 785 16.27 20.57 -25.69
N LEU A 786 16.76 20.60 -26.94
CA LEU A 786 17.12 19.40 -27.71
C LEU A 786 18.44 18.78 -27.23
N GLN A 787 19.51 19.58 -27.13
CA GLN A 787 20.78 19.17 -26.51
C GLN A 787 20.56 18.71 -25.05
N ARG A 788 19.73 19.42 -24.28
CA ARG A 788 19.36 19.00 -22.91
C ARG A 788 18.70 17.62 -22.91
N SER A 789 17.75 17.34 -23.80
CA SER A 789 17.11 16.01 -23.87
C SER A 789 18.12 14.92 -24.23
N ALA A 790 18.94 15.15 -25.26
CA ALA A 790 19.95 14.18 -25.69
C ALA A 790 20.94 13.82 -24.57
N ILE A 791 21.40 14.81 -23.78
CA ILE A 791 22.26 14.57 -22.62
C ILE A 791 21.51 13.83 -21.51
N VAL A 792 20.25 14.17 -21.25
CA VAL A 792 19.40 13.48 -20.26
C VAL A 792 19.18 12.00 -20.62
N ASP A 793 18.90 11.70 -21.88
CA ASP A 793 18.67 10.33 -22.34
C ASP A 793 19.98 9.53 -22.41
N GLN A 794 21.11 10.18 -22.68
CA GLN A 794 22.44 9.57 -22.54
C GLN A 794 22.72 9.17 -21.08
N ILE A 795 22.46 10.07 -20.12
CA ILE A 795 22.60 9.82 -18.66
C ILE A 795 21.64 8.72 -18.18
N ALA A 796 20.42 8.66 -18.72
CA ALA A 796 19.44 7.65 -18.35
C ALA A 796 19.83 6.24 -18.83
N ASN A 797 20.24 6.11 -20.10
CA ASN A 797 20.41 4.81 -20.74
C ASN A 797 21.82 4.21 -20.62
N PHE A 798 22.87 5.04 -20.68
CA PHE A 798 24.26 4.56 -20.74
C PHE A 798 24.94 4.45 -19.36
N GLY A 799 24.24 4.81 -18.29
CA GLY A 799 24.60 4.50 -16.91
C GLY A 799 25.15 5.68 -16.11
N GLN A 800 24.98 5.62 -14.79
CA GLN A 800 25.39 6.67 -13.85
C GLN A 800 26.37 6.10 -12.82
N THR A 801 27.45 6.81 -12.54
CA THR A 801 28.43 6.47 -11.50
C THR A 801 27.87 6.80 -10.09
N PRO A 802 28.12 5.98 -9.05
CA PRO A 802 27.65 6.25 -7.69
C PRO A 802 28.20 7.56 -7.11
N ILE A 803 27.58 8.08 -6.05
CA ILE A 803 28.19 9.19 -5.29
C ILE A 803 29.54 8.71 -4.75
N GLN A 804 30.61 9.49 -4.95
CA GLN A 804 31.89 9.24 -4.28
C GLN A 804 31.73 9.56 -2.78
N ILE A 805 31.75 8.50 -1.95
CA ILE A 805 31.65 8.59 -0.49
C ILE A 805 33.04 8.91 0.09
N PHE A 806 34.04 8.08 -0.20
CA PHE A 806 35.35 8.17 0.42
C PHE A 806 36.37 8.89 -0.48
N ARG A 807 37.08 9.87 0.08
CA ARG A 807 38.19 10.60 -0.59
C ARG A 807 39.59 10.15 -0.13
N LYS A 808 39.66 9.10 0.68
CA LYS A 808 40.90 8.47 1.17
C LYS A 808 40.83 6.96 0.87
N ARG A 809 41.98 6.30 0.84
CA ARG A 809 42.08 4.84 0.70
C ARG A 809 41.22 4.11 1.75
N HIS A 810 40.42 3.16 1.30
CA HIS A 810 39.60 2.33 2.17
C HIS A 810 40.48 1.40 3.05
N PRO A 811 40.18 1.20 4.34
CA PRO A 811 40.87 0.22 5.16
C PRO A 811 40.53 -1.22 4.75
N ARG A 812 41.44 -2.16 4.98
CA ARG A 812 41.17 -3.60 4.96
C ARG A 812 40.25 -3.99 6.13
N ARG A 813 39.45 -5.05 5.96
CA ARG A 813 38.65 -5.68 7.04
C ARG A 813 39.59 -6.20 8.14
N GLY A 814 39.13 -6.28 9.39
CA GLY A 814 39.91 -6.84 10.49
C GLY A 814 40.08 -8.37 10.35
N PRO A 815 41.00 -8.98 11.11
CA PRO A 815 41.13 -10.44 11.19
C PRO A 815 39.87 -11.10 11.77
N PRO A 816 39.71 -12.43 11.67
CA PRO A 816 38.62 -13.16 12.34
C PRO A 816 38.67 -12.97 13.87
N ILE A 817 37.50 -12.89 14.52
CA ILE A 817 37.39 -12.91 15.99
C ILE A 817 37.50 -14.38 16.44
N PRO A 818 38.52 -14.81 17.23
CA PRO A 818 38.83 -16.24 17.34
C PRO A 818 37.87 -17.14 18.13
N ILE A 819 36.89 -16.59 18.88
CA ILE A 819 36.12 -17.35 19.88
C ILE A 819 34.62 -16.97 19.95
N ALA A 820 34.07 -16.28 18.94
CA ALA A 820 32.67 -15.81 19.00
C ALA A 820 31.62 -16.86 18.54
N HIS A 821 32.01 -17.77 17.64
CA HIS A 821 31.09 -18.65 16.91
C HIS A 821 31.63 -20.09 16.81
N PRO A 822 31.55 -20.90 17.88
CA PRO A 822 32.05 -22.27 17.88
C PRO A 822 31.34 -23.23 16.91
N LEU A 823 30.04 -23.06 16.62
CA LEU A 823 29.36 -23.90 15.60
C LEU A 823 29.98 -23.67 14.22
N TYR A 824 30.26 -22.40 13.89
CA TYR A 824 30.78 -22.01 12.58
C TYR A 824 32.25 -22.40 12.40
N PHE A 825 33.11 -22.10 13.36
CA PHE A 825 34.57 -22.25 13.19
C PHE A 825 35.15 -23.57 13.71
N ALA A 826 34.53 -24.19 14.72
CA ALA A 826 35.09 -25.38 15.38
C ALA A 826 34.01 -26.21 16.11
N PRO A 827 33.00 -26.77 15.42
CA PRO A 827 31.87 -27.44 16.09
C PRO A 827 32.31 -28.60 16.99
N ALA A 828 33.39 -29.31 16.61
CA ALA A 828 33.99 -30.36 17.44
C ALA A 828 34.59 -29.89 18.79
N SER A 829 34.65 -28.58 19.06
CA SER A 829 35.09 -28.03 20.35
C SER A 829 33.99 -27.95 21.42
N ILE A 830 32.72 -28.14 21.03
CA ILE A 830 31.57 -28.09 21.93
C ILE A 830 31.41 -29.45 22.65
N SER A 831 31.37 -29.44 23.98
CA SER A 831 31.19 -30.64 24.82
C SER A 831 30.16 -30.40 25.94
N LEU A 832 29.71 -31.47 26.60
CA LEU A 832 28.78 -31.39 27.74
C LEU A 832 29.53 -30.90 29.00
N THR A 833 29.42 -29.60 29.28
CA THR A 833 30.16 -28.92 30.35
C THR A 833 29.47 -28.97 31.72
N SER A 834 28.14 -28.94 31.78
CA SER A 834 27.41 -29.04 33.06
C SER A 834 25.99 -29.61 32.92
N VAL A 835 25.47 -30.11 34.05
CA VAL A 835 24.11 -30.66 34.20
C VAL A 835 23.48 -30.02 35.44
N VAL A 836 22.37 -29.30 35.24
CA VAL A 836 21.66 -28.56 36.29
C VAL A 836 20.29 -29.19 36.51
N SER A 837 20.14 -29.94 37.59
CA SER A 837 18.87 -30.58 37.96
C SER A 837 17.88 -29.55 38.52
N CYS A 838 16.76 -29.32 37.85
CA CYS A 838 15.67 -28.50 38.39
C CYS A 838 14.78 -29.37 39.29
N ILE A 839 15.15 -29.47 40.57
CA ILE A 839 14.52 -30.37 41.55
C ILE A 839 13.08 -29.93 41.86
N THR A 840 12.12 -30.48 41.12
CA THR A 840 10.72 -30.55 41.53
C THR A 840 10.41 -31.95 42.06
N TYR A 841 9.49 -32.05 43.03
CA TYR A 841 8.94 -33.32 43.49
C TYR A 841 7.43 -33.35 43.19
N PRO A 842 6.95 -34.24 42.29
CA PRO A 842 7.72 -35.20 41.48
C PRO A 842 8.61 -34.53 40.39
N PRO A 843 9.65 -35.22 39.91
CA PRO A 843 10.43 -34.76 38.76
C PRO A 843 9.50 -34.63 37.54
N SER A 844 9.61 -33.50 36.84
CA SER A 844 8.72 -33.12 35.73
C SER A 844 9.55 -32.76 34.51
N ALA A 845 9.12 -33.19 33.33
CA ALA A 845 9.82 -32.90 32.07
C ALA A 845 9.97 -31.40 31.83
N VAL A 846 11.12 -30.97 31.27
CA VAL A 846 11.33 -29.58 30.85
C VAL A 846 10.70 -29.39 29.47
N MET A 847 9.56 -28.71 29.42
CA MET A 847 8.75 -28.56 28.20
C MET A 847 9.22 -27.40 27.32
N PHE A 848 9.81 -26.37 27.92
CA PHE A 848 10.32 -25.20 27.23
C PHE A 848 11.59 -24.68 27.91
N VAL A 849 12.58 -24.30 27.10
CA VAL A 849 13.77 -23.54 27.49
C VAL A 849 13.90 -22.39 26.50
N GLY A 850 13.54 -21.18 26.93
CA GLY A 850 13.78 -19.95 26.20
C GLY A 850 15.04 -19.25 26.69
N LEU A 851 15.59 -18.35 25.88
CA LEU A 851 16.65 -17.43 26.27
C LEU A 851 16.25 -16.04 25.75
N LEU A 852 16.28 -15.05 26.63
CA LEU A 852 15.94 -13.67 26.28
C LEU A 852 16.84 -12.72 27.08
N ASP A 853 17.53 -11.82 26.37
CA ASP A 853 18.69 -11.05 26.87
C ASP A 853 19.77 -11.98 27.45
N SER A 854 19.83 -12.10 28.78
CA SER A 854 20.72 -13.00 29.52
C SER A 854 19.94 -13.89 30.49
N ASN A 855 18.64 -14.06 30.27
CA ASN A 855 17.73 -14.79 31.13
C ASN A 855 17.28 -16.09 30.44
N ILE A 856 17.59 -17.23 31.06
CA ILE A 856 17.10 -18.56 30.69
C ILE A 856 15.71 -18.73 31.32
N VAL A 857 14.69 -18.91 30.48
CA VAL A 857 13.29 -19.10 30.87
C VAL A 857 12.95 -20.59 30.77
N ILE A 858 12.69 -21.24 31.91
CA ILE A 858 12.44 -22.68 32.00
C ILE A 858 10.99 -22.91 32.40
N VAL A 859 10.27 -23.76 31.67
CA VAL A 859 8.91 -24.20 32.05
C VAL A 859 8.82 -25.73 32.08
N ASN A 860 8.48 -26.27 33.25
CA ASN A 860 8.29 -27.70 33.45
C ASN A 860 6.83 -28.13 33.17
N GLN A 861 6.61 -29.43 32.94
CA GLN A 861 5.30 -30.03 32.64
C GLN A 861 4.20 -29.73 33.68
N GLY A 862 4.57 -29.48 34.94
CA GLY A 862 3.64 -29.00 35.98
C GLY A 862 3.21 -27.52 35.85
N LEU A 863 3.59 -26.84 34.77
CA LEU A 863 3.44 -25.41 34.50
C LEU A 863 4.08 -24.53 35.59
N THR A 864 5.31 -24.90 35.97
CA THR A 864 6.17 -24.14 36.87
C THR A 864 7.22 -23.38 36.08
N LEU A 865 7.23 -22.06 36.21
CA LEU A 865 8.26 -21.14 35.70
C LEU A 865 9.49 -21.15 36.62
N SER A 866 10.69 -21.15 36.04
CA SER A 866 11.95 -20.76 36.69
C SER A 866 12.70 -19.85 35.71
N VAL A 867 13.29 -18.76 36.22
CA VAL A 867 14.09 -17.83 35.40
C VAL A 867 15.48 -17.75 36.02
N LYS A 868 16.52 -18.08 35.25
CA LYS A 868 17.93 -18.13 35.70
C LYS A 868 18.80 -17.24 34.81
N MET A 869 19.96 -16.79 35.32
CA MET A 869 20.93 -16.08 34.47
C MET A 869 21.71 -17.03 33.55
N TRP A 870 21.94 -16.63 32.31
CA TRP A 870 23.02 -17.13 31.45
C TRP A 870 24.28 -16.30 31.73
N LEU A 871 25.39 -16.96 32.05
CA LEU A 871 26.65 -16.32 32.43
C LEU A 871 27.67 -16.52 31.32
N THR A 872 28.17 -15.42 30.75
CA THR A 872 29.25 -15.43 29.74
C THR A 872 30.37 -14.46 30.10
N THR A 873 31.53 -14.54 29.42
CA THR A 873 32.66 -13.63 29.64
C THR A 873 32.43 -12.20 29.15
N GLN A 874 31.50 -11.98 28.21
CA GLN A 874 31.14 -10.63 27.77
C GLN A 874 30.48 -9.83 28.90
N LEU A 875 29.57 -10.47 29.66
CA LEU A 875 28.88 -9.87 30.83
C LEU A 875 29.84 -9.42 31.95
N HIS A 876 31.02 -10.04 32.04
CA HIS A 876 32.04 -9.69 33.04
C HIS A 876 32.97 -8.54 32.58
N SER A 877 32.91 -8.15 31.31
CA SER A 877 33.96 -7.37 30.63
C SER A 877 33.45 -6.07 30.01
N GLY A 878 32.88 -5.18 30.84
CA GLY A 878 32.45 -3.82 30.45
C GLY A 878 33.60 -2.84 30.16
N GLY A 879 34.62 -3.27 29.41
CA GLY A 879 35.86 -2.52 29.17
C GLY A 879 36.41 -2.70 27.75
N ASN A 880 37.15 -1.69 27.27
CA ASN A 880 37.70 -1.67 25.91
C ASN A 880 38.68 -2.84 25.64
N PHE A 881 38.52 -3.51 24.50
CA PHE A 881 39.45 -4.55 24.04
C PHE A 881 40.88 -4.03 23.88
N THR A 882 41.78 -4.45 24.77
CA THR A 882 43.24 -4.37 24.60
C THR A 882 43.82 -5.77 24.37
N PHE A 883 44.70 -5.91 23.39
CA PHE A 883 45.22 -7.18 22.83
C PHE A 883 46.18 -7.98 23.76
N SER A 884 46.03 -7.91 25.09
CA SER A 884 47.01 -8.43 26.05
C SER A 884 46.41 -9.02 27.34
N GLY A 885 45.14 -9.47 27.33
CA GLY A 885 44.49 -10.09 28.47
C GLY A 885 43.94 -11.48 28.14
N SER A 886 44.56 -12.54 28.67
CA SER A 886 44.04 -13.91 28.57
C SER A 886 42.98 -14.16 29.65
N GLN A 887 41.71 -14.01 29.28
CA GLN A 887 40.58 -14.56 30.05
C GLN A 887 39.98 -15.72 29.24
N ASP A 888 40.04 -16.93 29.80
CA ASP A 888 39.51 -18.13 29.17
C ASP A 888 37.97 -18.05 29.09
N PRO A 889 37.31 -18.46 27.98
CA PRO A 889 35.86 -18.37 27.83
C PRO A 889 35.14 -19.23 28.88
N PHE A 890 34.30 -18.60 29.69
CA PHE A 890 33.43 -19.24 30.68
C PHE A 890 31.97 -19.09 30.26
N PHE A 891 31.23 -20.20 30.33
CA PHE A 891 29.81 -20.29 30.08
C PHE A 891 29.14 -21.06 31.22
N GLY A 892 27.98 -20.62 31.71
CA GLY A 892 27.31 -21.30 32.81
C GLY A 892 25.93 -20.76 33.16
N VAL A 893 25.24 -21.46 34.06
CA VAL A 893 23.91 -21.10 34.55
C VAL A 893 24.04 -20.51 35.96
N GLY A 894 23.54 -19.29 36.14
CA GLY A 894 23.51 -18.59 37.42
C GLY A 894 22.32 -18.98 38.31
N SER A 895 22.18 -18.24 39.42
CA SER A 895 21.05 -18.38 40.35
C SER A 895 19.71 -18.03 39.71
N ASP A 896 18.62 -18.53 40.31
CA ASP A 896 17.27 -18.10 40.00
C ASP A 896 17.08 -16.60 40.29
N ILE A 897 16.59 -15.87 39.29
CA ILE A 897 16.12 -14.47 39.39
C ILE A 897 14.77 -14.44 40.14
N ILE A 898 13.93 -15.45 39.88
CA ILE A 898 12.60 -15.61 40.48
C ILE A 898 12.46 -17.03 41.03
N SER A 899 12.00 -17.14 42.27
CA SER A 899 11.61 -18.40 42.90
C SER A 899 10.70 -19.23 41.98
N PRO A 900 10.90 -20.54 41.81
CA PRO A 900 10.03 -21.36 40.96
C PRO A 900 8.54 -21.22 41.33
N ARG A 901 7.69 -20.86 40.35
CA ARG A 901 6.27 -20.50 40.57
C ARG A 901 5.36 -21.17 39.55
N LYS A 902 4.21 -21.69 40.01
CA LYS A 902 3.18 -22.24 39.12
C LYS A 902 2.42 -21.08 38.44
N ILE A 903 2.28 -21.15 37.13
CA ILE A 903 1.78 -20.06 36.30
C ILE A 903 0.25 -20.11 36.11
N ALA A 904 -0.32 -21.31 36.01
CA ALA A 904 -1.40 -21.54 35.05
C ALA A 904 -2.74 -22.08 35.61
N SER A 905 -3.79 -21.80 34.81
CA SER A 905 -5.05 -22.57 34.71
C SER A 905 -4.79 -24.06 34.40
N PRO A 906 -5.80 -24.95 34.47
CA PRO A 906 -5.71 -26.30 33.95
C PRO A 906 -5.33 -26.36 32.45
N LEU A 907 -4.70 -27.46 32.04
CA LEU A 907 -4.50 -27.80 30.63
C LEU A 907 -5.78 -28.42 30.03
N ALA A 908 -5.93 -28.32 28.71
CA ALA A 908 -6.95 -29.08 28.00
C ALA A 908 -6.60 -30.57 27.96
N GLU A 909 -7.57 -31.44 28.25
CA GLU A 909 -7.39 -32.89 28.11
C GLU A 909 -7.28 -33.26 26.62
N ASN A 910 -6.35 -34.18 26.29
CA ASN A 910 -6.05 -34.68 24.93
C ASN A 910 -5.23 -33.76 24.00
N VAL A 911 -4.50 -32.77 24.52
CA VAL A 911 -3.53 -31.97 23.73
C VAL A 911 -2.09 -32.47 23.94
N GLU A 912 -1.34 -32.72 22.85
CA GLU A 912 0.13 -32.95 22.92
C GLU A 912 0.85 -31.63 23.22
N PHE A 913 0.91 -31.28 24.50
CA PHE A 913 1.56 -30.08 25.00
C PHE A 913 3.09 -30.15 24.81
N GLY A 914 3.69 -29.07 24.28
CA GLY A 914 5.11 -29.05 23.92
C GLY A 914 5.68 -27.63 23.82
N ALA A 915 6.92 -27.51 23.34
CA ALA A 915 7.60 -26.22 23.22
C ALA A 915 6.84 -25.21 22.34
N GLN A 916 6.11 -25.69 21.32
CA GLN A 916 5.28 -24.87 20.44
C GLN A 916 4.14 -24.13 21.14
N CYS A 917 3.79 -24.52 22.39
CA CYS A 917 2.76 -23.88 23.20
C CYS A 917 3.27 -22.64 23.97
N PHE A 918 4.56 -22.30 23.82
CA PHE A 918 5.22 -21.20 24.51
C PHE A 918 6.02 -20.32 23.56
N ALA A 919 6.05 -19.01 23.82
CA ALA A 919 6.95 -18.09 23.16
C ALA A 919 7.34 -16.94 24.10
N THR A 920 8.60 -16.51 24.07
CA THR A 920 9.08 -15.37 24.87
C THR A 920 8.99 -14.08 24.05
N MET A 921 8.43 -13.01 24.64
CA MET A 921 8.24 -11.70 24.00
C MET A 921 9.01 -10.63 24.77
N GLN A 922 9.94 -9.95 24.08
CA GLN A 922 10.66 -8.81 24.63
C GLN A 922 9.87 -7.51 24.43
N THR A 923 9.94 -6.60 25.41
CA THR A 923 9.59 -5.19 25.23
C THR A 923 10.74 -4.31 25.73
N LEU A 924 10.65 -2.99 25.54
CA LEU A 924 11.70 -2.04 25.97
C LEU A 924 11.81 -1.88 27.50
N THR A 925 10.85 -2.40 28.26
CA THR A 925 10.75 -2.19 29.72
C THR A 925 10.58 -3.48 30.50
N GLU A 926 9.84 -4.46 29.97
CA GLU A 926 9.61 -5.76 30.60
C GLU A 926 9.64 -6.91 29.59
N ASN A 927 9.94 -8.11 30.10
CA ASN A 927 10.03 -9.34 29.32
C ASN A 927 8.86 -10.26 29.70
N PHE A 928 8.25 -10.92 28.71
CA PHE A 928 7.03 -11.70 28.91
C PHE A 928 7.16 -13.12 28.35
N LEU A 929 6.41 -14.05 28.94
CA LEU A 929 6.13 -15.37 28.41
C LEU A 929 4.67 -15.40 27.90
N ILE A 930 4.48 -15.79 26.65
CA ILE A 930 3.18 -16.18 26.12
C ILE A 930 3.01 -17.69 26.35
N SER A 931 1.86 -18.11 26.85
CA SER A 931 1.48 -19.53 27.02
C SER A 931 0.10 -19.77 26.41
N CYS A 932 -0.06 -20.88 25.69
CA CYS A 932 -1.36 -21.35 25.18
C CYS A 932 -1.67 -22.78 25.69
N GLY A 933 -2.57 -23.52 25.02
CA GLY A 933 -2.91 -24.92 25.37
C GLY A 933 -3.84 -25.12 26.57
N ASN A 934 -4.51 -24.07 27.05
CA ASN A 934 -5.49 -24.17 28.15
C ASN A 934 -6.89 -24.58 27.66
N TRP A 935 -7.74 -25.03 28.59
CA TRP A 935 -9.14 -25.40 28.33
C TRP A 935 -10.06 -24.18 28.07
N GLU A 936 -9.56 -22.96 28.26
CA GLU A 936 -10.32 -21.71 28.13
C GLU A 936 -10.32 -21.17 26.69
N ASN A 937 -9.65 -21.84 25.76
CA ASN A 937 -9.45 -21.41 24.36
C ASN A 937 -8.80 -20.01 24.28
N SER A 938 -7.89 -19.74 25.21
CA SER A 938 -7.20 -18.46 25.35
C SER A 938 -5.67 -18.62 25.32
N PHE A 939 -4.97 -17.52 25.03
CA PHE A 939 -3.55 -17.39 25.33
C PHE A 939 -3.35 -16.41 26.49
N GLN A 940 -2.33 -16.69 27.31
CA GLN A 940 -2.01 -15.96 28.53
C GLN A 940 -0.67 -15.25 28.36
N VAL A 941 -0.59 -13.99 28.78
CA VAL A 941 0.63 -13.16 28.81
C VAL A 941 1.08 -13.05 30.26
N ILE A 942 2.29 -13.52 30.55
CA ILE A 942 2.84 -13.62 31.90
C ILE A 942 4.14 -12.80 31.99
N SER A 943 4.27 -11.96 33.02
CA SER A 943 5.51 -11.19 33.21
C SER A 943 6.65 -12.08 33.74
N LEU A 944 7.82 -11.94 33.14
CA LEU A 944 9.07 -12.56 33.60
C LEU A 944 9.79 -11.72 34.68
N SER A 945 9.18 -10.63 35.17
CA SER A 945 9.71 -9.83 36.30
C SER A 945 9.12 -10.24 37.66
N ASP A 946 7.84 -10.65 37.71
CA ASP A 946 7.18 -11.09 38.95
C ASP A 946 6.49 -12.47 38.87
N GLY A 947 6.36 -13.04 37.67
CA GLY A 947 5.70 -14.32 37.41
C GLY A 947 4.18 -14.29 37.40
N ARG A 948 3.54 -13.11 37.30
CA ARG A 948 2.07 -12.98 37.25
C ARG A 948 1.54 -12.97 35.82
N MET A 949 0.35 -13.53 35.63
CA MET A 949 -0.46 -13.33 34.43
C MET A 949 -0.97 -11.88 34.39
N VAL A 950 -0.65 -11.16 33.33
CA VAL A 950 -1.06 -9.76 33.09
C VAL A 950 -2.33 -9.71 32.23
N GLN A 951 -2.42 -10.57 31.21
CA GLN A 951 -3.51 -10.58 30.24
C GLN A 951 -3.87 -12.02 29.86
N SER A 952 -5.16 -12.28 29.59
CA SER A 952 -5.68 -13.52 29.02
C SER A 952 -6.66 -13.16 27.92
N VAL A 953 -6.46 -13.67 26.70
CA VAL A 953 -7.24 -13.28 25.51
C VAL A 953 -7.94 -14.51 24.93
N ARG A 954 -9.28 -14.49 24.95
CA ARG A 954 -10.14 -15.57 24.45
C ARG A 954 -10.88 -15.10 23.19
N HIS A 955 -10.52 -15.67 22.05
CA HIS A 955 -11.07 -15.29 20.73
C HIS A 955 -11.13 -16.46 19.74
N HIS A 956 -10.18 -17.40 19.82
CA HIS A 956 -10.29 -18.68 19.12
C HIS A 956 -11.51 -19.47 19.63
N LYS A 957 -12.10 -20.25 18.73
CA LYS A 957 -13.29 -21.08 19.02
C LYS A 957 -12.92 -22.36 19.76
N ASP A 958 -11.73 -22.88 19.50
CA ASP A 958 -11.17 -24.11 20.09
C ASP A 958 -9.74 -23.86 20.63
N VAL A 959 -9.15 -24.85 21.29
CA VAL A 959 -7.87 -24.73 22.01
C VAL A 959 -6.76 -24.17 21.11
N VAL A 960 -6.05 -23.17 21.61
CA VAL A 960 -4.88 -22.57 20.96
C VAL A 960 -3.69 -23.53 21.13
N SER A 961 -3.31 -24.20 20.05
CA SER A 961 -2.34 -25.29 20.01
C SER A 961 -0.89 -24.82 19.96
N CYS A 962 -0.62 -23.70 19.28
CA CYS A 962 0.72 -23.18 19.06
C CYS A 962 0.77 -21.67 18.94
N VAL A 963 1.95 -21.10 19.19
CA VAL A 963 2.18 -19.66 19.28
C VAL A 963 3.56 -19.27 18.74
N ALA A 964 3.64 -18.11 18.07
CA ALA A 964 4.90 -17.56 17.56
C ALA A 964 4.96 -16.03 17.72
N VAL A 965 6.11 -15.51 18.14
CA VAL A 965 6.38 -14.08 18.37
C VAL A 965 7.40 -13.59 17.36
N THR A 966 7.27 -12.36 16.86
CA THR A 966 8.28 -11.76 15.98
C THR A 966 9.55 -11.36 16.73
N ALA A 967 10.71 -11.34 16.06
CA ALA A 967 12.01 -11.07 16.69
C ALA A 967 12.17 -9.67 17.34
N ASP A 968 11.23 -8.74 17.10
CA ASP A 968 11.12 -7.41 17.73
C ASP A 968 10.02 -7.34 18.83
N GLY A 969 9.34 -8.45 19.08
CA GLY A 969 8.22 -8.59 20.01
C GLY A 969 6.99 -7.75 19.66
N SER A 970 6.89 -7.17 18.44
CA SER A 970 5.80 -6.26 18.09
C SER A 970 4.51 -6.96 17.67
N ILE A 971 4.62 -8.21 17.20
CA ILE A 971 3.53 -9.01 16.66
C ILE A 971 3.58 -10.43 17.24
N LEU A 972 2.39 -10.97 17.48
CA LEU A 972 2.14 -12.33 17.93
C LEU A 972 1.23 -13.04 16.91
N ALA A 973 1.49 -14.33 16.64
CA ALA A 973 0.60 -15.20 15.88
C ALA A 973 0.19 -16.41 16.74
N THR A 974 -1.09 -16.78 16.71
CA THR A 974 -1.65 -17.92 17.45
C THR A 974 -2.40 -18.86 16.50
N GLY A 975 -2.18 -20.16 16.65
CA GLY A 975 -2.84 -21.21 15.87
C GLY A 975 -3.71 -22.08 16.78
N SER A 976 -4.83 -22.55 16.26
CA SER A 976 -5.83 -23.29 17.03
C SER A 976 -6.28 -24.57 16.33
N HIS A 977 -6.95 -25.42 17.09
CA HIS A 977 -7.76 -26.51 16.57
C HIS A 977 -8.95 -26.02 15.72
N ASP A 978 -9.35 -24.75 15.80
CA ASP A 978 -10.40 -24.14 14.96
C ASP A 978 -10.00 -23.87 13.49
N THR A 979 -8.84 -24.40 13.07
CA THR A 979 -8.17 -24.27 11.77
C THR A 979 -7.83 -22.83 11.31
N THR A 980 -7.99 -21.84 12.19
CA THR A 980 -7.59 -20.44 11.92
C THR A 980 -6.29 -20.05 12.61
N VAL A 981 -5.52 -19.16 11.96
CA VAL A 981 -4.39 -18.45 12.58
C VAL A 981 -4.82 -17.01 12.84
N MET A 982 -4.69 -16.53 14.07
CA MET A 982 -4.94 -15.13 14.41
C MET A 982 -3.63 -14.37 14.61
N VAL A 983 -3.55 -13.16 14.06
CA VAL A 983 -2.40 -12.25 14.17
C VAL A 983 -2.77 -11.10 15.08
N TRP A 984 -1.91 -10.78 16.04
CA TRP A 984 -2.12 -9.78 17.08
C TRP A 984 -0.99 -8.74 17.06
N VAL A 985 -1.33 -7.49 17.39
CA VAL A 985 -0.36 -6.39 17.44
C VAL A 985 -0.22 -5.91 18.88
N ARG A 986 1.03 -5.67 19.31
CA ARG A 986 1.35 -5.12 20.63
C ARG A 986 0.90 -3.65 20.73
N VAL A 987 0.08 -3.32 21.71
CA VAL A 987 -0.39 -1.96 21.99
C VAL A 987 0.72 -1.20 22.73
N ARG A 988 1.01 0.03 22.28
CA ARG A 988 1.88 0.96 23.03
C ARG A 988 1.02 1.74 24.03
N VAL A 989 0.92 1.27 25.27
CA VAL A 989 0.21 1.99 26.35
C VAL A 989 1.00 3.26 26.74
N PRO A 990 0.41 4.47 26.63
CA PRO A 990 1.06 5.69 27.11
C PRO A 990 0.83 5.86 28.62
N GLU A 991 1.91 5.69 29.41
CA GLU A 991 1.93 5.71 30.90
C GLU A 991 1.18 6.86 31.59
N LYS A 992 0.92 7.97 30.90
CA LYS A 992 0.28 9.18 31.47
C LYS A 992 -1.26 9.13 31.59
N ARG A 993 -1.92 7.98 31.37
CA ARG A 993 -3.38 7.83 31.55
C ARG A 993 -3.83 6.90 32.69
N VAL A 994 -2.95 6.56 33.64
CA VAL A 994 -3.31 5.72 34.80
C VAL A 994 -3.89 6.54 35.96
N ARG A 995 -5.16 6.96 35.82
CA ARG A 995 -6.11 7.24 36.94
C ARG A 995 -7.57 6.98 36.52
N ASN A 996 -7.83 5.83 35.92
CA ASN A 996 -9.14 5.19 35.92
C ASN A 996 -8.96 3.67 35.71
N LEU A 997 -9.96 2.89 36.12
CA LEU A 997 -9.80 1.47 36.47
C LEU A 997 -9.93 0.52 35.26
N GLN A 998 -9.12 0.72 34.22
CA GLN A 998 -9.03 -0.17 33.07
C GLN A 998 -7.71 -0.96 33.08
N THR A 999 -7.80 -2.26 32.77
CA THR A 999 -6.68 -3.21 32.77
C THR A 999 -5.61 -2.81 31.75
N GLU A 1000 -4.33 -2.93 32.11
CA GLU A 1000 -3.21 -2.64 31.21
C GLU A 1000 -3.05 -3.73 30.14
N SER A 1001 -3.71 -3.51 28.99
CA SER A 1001 -3.72 -4.41 27.85
C SER A 1001 -2.46 -4.25 27.00
N ILE A 1002 -1.59 -5.27 26.99
CA ILE A 1002 -0.30 -5.28 26.27
C ILE A 1002 -0.51 -5.65 24.79
N ILE A 1003 -1.44 -6.56 24.52
CA ILE A 1003 -1.76 -7.07 23.19
C ILE A 1003 -3.19 -6.63 22.84
N ALA A 1004 -3.42 -6.21 21.60
CA ALA A 1004 -4.74 -5.76 21.17
C ALA A 1004 -5.82 -6.81 21.47
N GLU A 1005 -6.96 -6.38 22.02
CA GLU A 1005 -8.04 -7.29 22.41
C GLU A 1005 -8.65 -8.00 21.20
N THR A 1006 -8.67 -7.35 20.04
CA THR A 1006 -9.11 -7.90 18.75
C THR A 1006 -7.93 -8.29 17.86
N PRO A 1007 -8.05 -9.38 17.07
CA PRO A 1007 -7.00 -9.78 16.14
C PRO A 1007 -6.92 -8.79 14.96
N PHE A 1008 -5.69 -8.50 14.53
CA PHE A 1008 -5.38 -7.65 13.39
C PHE A 1008 -5.67 -8.37 12.05
N HIS A 1009 -5.42 -9.68 11.99
CA HIS A 1009 -5.86 -10.56 10.90
C HIS A 1009 -6.38 -11.88 11.46
N ILE A 1010 -7.37 -12.46 10.77
CA ILE A 1010 -7.79 -13.86 10.93
C ILE A 1010 -7.50 -14.54 9.58
N LEU A 1011 -6.62 -15.54 9.60
CA LEU A 1011 -6.12 -16.22 8.43
C LEU A 1011 -6.73 -17.63 8.35
N CYS A 1012 -7.29 -17.96 7.19
CA CYS A 1012 -7.92 -19.25 6.92
C CYS A 1012 -7.19 -19.97 5.77
N GLY A 1013 -7.36 -21.29 5.70
CA GLY A 1013 -6.89 -22.11 4.57
C GLY A 1013 -6.45 -23.54 4.90
N HIS A 1014 -6.59 -23.99 6.16
CA HIS A 1014 -6.31 -25.35 6.61
C HIS A 1014 -7.59 -26.17 6.83
N ASP A 1015 -7.48 -27.48 6.62
CA ASP A 1015 -8.59 -28.43 6.72
C ASP A 1015 -8.60 -29.24 8.04
N ASP A 1016 -7.50 -29.23 8.78
CA ASP A 1016 -7.32 -29.87 10.11
C ASP A 1016 -6.48 -28.93 11.02
N ILE A 1017 -6.32 -29.29 12.30
CA ILE A 1017 -5.71 -28.47 13.34
C ILE A 1017 -4.32 -27.94 12.97
N ILE A 1018 -4.06 -26.68 13.32
CA ILE A 1018 -2.72 -26.08 13.15
C ILE A 1018 -1.81 -26.63 14.25
N THR A 1019 -0.60 -27.05 13.88
CA THR A 1019 0.35 -27.72 14.78
C THR A 1019 1.57 -26.86 15.08
N CYS A 1020 1.98 -26.01 14.13
CA CYS A 1020 3.19 -25.21 14.23
C CYS A 1020 3.07 -23.89 13.43
N LEU A 1021 3.78 -22.86 13.89
CA LEU A 1021 3.74 -21.50 13.34
C LEU A 1021 5.12 -20.87 13.25
N TYR A 1022 5.28 -20.02 12.24
CA TYR A 1022 6.39 -19.08 12.13
C TYR A 1022 5.88 -17.72 11.64
N VAL A 1023 6.44 -16.63 12.19
CA VAL A 1023 6.07 -15.26 11.82
C VAL A 1023 7.32 -14.39 11.68
N SER A 1024 7.39 -13.59 10.61
CA SER A 1024 8.52 -12.71 10.34
C SER A 1024 8.08 -11.38 9.74
N VAL A 1025 8.50 -10.28 10.37
CA VAL A 1025 8.32 -8.91 9.85
C VAL A 1025 9.24 -8.66 8.67
N GLU A 1026 10.51 -9.08 8.76
CA GLU A 1026 11.53 -8.88 7.71
C GLU A 1026 11.11 -9.53 6.39
N LEU A 1027 10.54 -10.74 6.45
CA LEU A 1027 10.05 -11.46 5.29
C LEU A 1027 8.56 -11.15 4.99
N ASP A 1028 7.83 -10.45 5.87
CA ASP A 1028 6.37 -10.23 5.80
C ASP A 1028 5.60 -11.53 5.51
N VAL A 1029 5.77 -12.52 6.38
CA VAL A 1029 5.07 -13.81 6.29
C VAL A 1029 4.53 -14.27 7.64
N VAL A 1030 3.36 -14.89 7.58
CA VAL A 1030 2.92 -15.91 8.52
C VAL A 1030 2.96 -17.24 7.77
N ILE A 1031 3.54 -18.26 8.39
CA ILE A 1031 3.63 -19.62 7.85
C ILE A 1031 3.04 -20.56 8.89
N SER A 1032 2.05 -21.36 8.49
CA SER A 1032 1.37 -22.32 9.35
C SER A 1032 1.51 -23.74 8.81
N GLY A 1033 1.87 -24.68 9.67
CA GLY A 1033 1.79 -26.11 9.40
C GLY A 1033 0.59 -26.73 10.09
N SER A 1034 -0.07 -27.66 9.42
CA SER A 1034 -1.25 -28.37 9.95
C SER A 1034 -1.07 -29.89 9.89
N LYS A 1035 -1.90 -30.55 10.69
CA LYS A 1035 -2.13 -31.99 10.67
C LYS A 1035 -2.71 -32.48 9.33
N ASP A 1036 -3.27 -31.57 8.51
CA ASP A 1036 -3.69 -31.84 7.12
C ASP A 1036 -2.51 -32.19 6.17
N GLY A 1037 -1.26 -32.11 6.66
CA GLY A 1037 -0.05 -32.43 5.88
C GLY A 1037 0.37 -31.30 4.94
N THR A 1038 -0.18 -30.11 5.10
CA THR A 1038 0.12 -28.92 4.30
C THR A 1038 0.69 -27.79 5.13
N CYS A 1039 1.43 -26.91 4.45
CA CYS A 1039 2.00 -25.70 5.01
C CYS A 1039 1.51 -24.49 4.19
N VAL A 1040 0.78 -23.58 4.84
CA VAL A 1040 0.15 -22.42 4.17
C VAL A 1040 0.91 -21.14 4.51
N PHE A 1041 1.00 -20.25 3.52
CA PHE A 1041 1.73 -18.98 3.60
C PHE A 1041 0.76 -17.82 3.40
N HIS A 1042 0.74 -16.87 4.35
CA HIS A 1042 0.03 -15.60 4.23
C HIS A 1042 0.99 -14.40 4.37
N THR A 1043 0.67 -13.25 3.78
CA THR A 1043 1.40 -12.00 4.03
C THR A 1043 1.03 -11.43 5.39
N LEU A 1044 2.02 -11.01 6.17
CA LEU A 1044 1.80 -10.57 7.56
C LEU A 1044 1.02 -9.25 7.65
N ARG A 1045 1.30 -8.29 6.76
CA ARG A 1045 0.70 -6.95 6.82
C ARG A 1045 -0.70 -6.89 6.22
N GLU A 1046 -0.95 -7.67 5.17
CA GLU A 1046 -2.19 -7.61 4.38
C GLU A 1046 -3.11 -8.82 4.58
N GLY A 1047 -2.66 -9.90 5.23
CA GLY A 1047 -3.45 -11.12 5.43
C GLY A 1047 -3.68 -11.96 4.16
N ARG A 1048 -2.92 -11.72 3.08
CA ARG A 1048 -3.18 -12.36 1.77
C ARG A 1048 -2.61 -13.77 1.73
N TYR A 1049 -3.38 -14.75 1.25
CA TYR A 1049 -2.83 -16.04 0.79
C TYR A 1049 -1.72 -15.82 -0.26
N VAL A 1050 -0.63 -16.57 -0.15
CA VAL A 1050 0.51 -16.53 -1.07
C VAL A 1050 0.69 -17.85 -1.81
N ARG A 1051 0.68 -18.97 -1.08
CA ARG A 1051 0.88 -20.34 -1.57
C ARG A 1051 0.54 -21.38 -0.49
N SER A 1052 0.29 -22.61 -0.90
CA SER A 1052 0.32 -23.81 -0.05
C SER A 1052 1.45 -24.73 -0.51
N LEU A 1053 2.11 -25.40 0.42
CA LEU A 1053 3.01 -26.53 0.18
C LEU A 1053 2.37 -27.80 0.71
N LEU A 1054 2.67 -28.94 0.10
CA LEU A 1054 2.21 -30.26 0.51
C LEU A 1054 3.42 -31.11 0.93
N HIS A 1055 3.33 -31.81 2.06
CA HIS A 1055 4.37 -32.75 2.46
C HIS A 1055 4.48 -33.91 1.45
N PRO A 1056 5.67 -34.41 1.08
CA PRO A 1056 5.80 -35.39 -0.01
C PRO A 1056 5.01 -36.69 0.21
N SER A 1057 4.95 -37.13 1.47
CA SER A 1057 4.18 -38.28 1.96
C SER A 1057 2.75 -37.97 2.39
N ARG A 1058 2.34 -36.70 2.39
CA ARG A 1058 1.08 -36.16 2.95
C ARG A 1058 0.86 -36.43 4.44
N SER A 1059 1.90 -36.80 5.19
CA SER A 1059 1.84 -36.96 6.64
C SER A 1059 1.65 -35.61 7.37
N ALA A 1060 0.94 -35.64 8.50
CA ALA A 1060 0.76 -34.50 9.40
C ALA A 1060 2.09 -33.80 9.74
N LEU A 1061 2.13 -32.47 9.58
CA LEU A 1061 3.28 -31.67 9.99
C LEU A 1061 3.28 -31.50 11.51
N SER A 1062 4.45 -31.63 12.14
CA SER A 1062 4.60 -31.45 13.59
C SER A 1062 5.46 -30.24 13.97
N LYS A 1063 6.46 -29.89 13.16
CA LYS A 1063 7.41 -28.80 13.47
C LYS A 1063 7.80 -28.05 12.19
N LEU A 1064 8.02 -26.75 12.35
CA LEU A 1064 8.31 -25.77 11.30
C LEU A 1064 9.44 -24.87 11.81
N VAL A 1065 10.54 -24.79 11.06
CA VAL A 1065 11.66 -23.88 11.35
C VAL A 1065 11.99 -23.10 10.09
N ALA A 1066 12.11 -21.78 10.19
CA ALA A 1066 12.44 -20.92 9.06
C ALA A 1066 13.53 -19.89 9.38
N SER A 1067 14.47 -19.78 8.46
CA SER A 1067 15.61 -18.87 8.53
C SER A 1067 15.26 -17.48 8.00
N ARG A 1068 15.93 -16.43 8.51
CA ARG A 1068 15.87 -15.05 7.99
C ARG A 1068 16.35 -14.95 6.53
N HIS A 1069 16.93 -16.02 5.99
CA HIS A 1069 17.33 -16.15 4.58
C HIS A 1069 16.23 -16.73 3.68
N GLY A 1070 15.06 -17.08 4.22
CA GLY A 1070 13.96 -17.66 3.44
C GLY A 1070 14.11 -19.15 3.12
N GLN A 1071 14.92 -19.88 3.90
CA GLN A 1071 14.97 -21.35 3.91
C GLN A 1071 14.04 -21.88 5.01
N ILE A 1072 13.28 -22.93 4.71
CA ILE A 1072 12.19 -23.44 5.57
C ILE A 1072 12.30 -24.95 5.67
N VAL A 1073 12.33 -25.49 6.88
CA VAL A 1073 12.33 -26.92 7.15
C VAL A 1073 11.01 -27.32 7.79
N LEU A 1074 10.34 -28.28 7.17
CA LEU A 1074 9.18 -28.97 7.70
C LEU A 1074 9.62 -30.33 8.28
N TYR A 1075 9.04 -30.71 9.42
CA TYR A 1075 9.22 -32.03 10.02
C TYR A 1075 7.88 -32.74 10.21
N SER A 1076 7.88 -34.05 9.99
CA SER A 1076 6.76 -34.95 10.25
C SER A 1076 7.16 -36.01 11.28
N ASP A 1077 6.34 -36.13 12.33
CA ASP A 1077 6.46 -37.21 13.30
C ASP A 1077 5.96 -38.55 12.73
N GLY A 1078 5.19 -38.53 11.63
CA GLY A 1078 4.55 -39.71 11.04
C GLY A 1078 5.42 -40.50 10.06
N ASP A 1079 6.39 -39.85 9.42
CA ASP A 1079 7.38 -40.51 8.54
C ASP A 1079 8.85 -40.23 8.96
N LEU A 1080 9.05 -39.47 10.04
CA LEU A 1080 10.36 -39.11 10.59
C LEU A 1080 11.27 -38.35 9.60
N SER A 1081 10.72 -37.71 8.57
CA SER A 1081 11.47 -36.96 7.56
C SER A 1081 11.52 -35.45 7.83
N LEU A 1082 12.68 -34.86 7.54
CA LEU A 1082 12.91 -33.42 7.43
C LEU A 1082 12.89 -33.05 5.94
N ASN A 1083 12.10 -32.05 5.56
CA ASN A 1083 11.99 -31.57 4.18
C ASN A 1083 12.29 -30.07 4.10
N LEU A 1084 13.30 -29.70 3.32
CA LEU A 1084 13.78 -28.34 3.11
C LEU A 1084 13.12 -27.73 1.87
N TYR A 1085 12.60 -26.52 2.01
CA TYR A 1085 11.98 -25.72 0.95
C TYR A 1085 12.54 -24.29 0.94
N SER A 1086 12.48 -23.63 -0.22
CA SER A 1086 12.61 -22.18 -0.31
C SER A 1086 11.29 -21.47 0.07
N ILE A 1087 11.38 -20.20 0.45
CA ILE A 1087 10.22 -19.30 0.63
C ILE A 1087 9.34 -19.17 -0.63
N ASN A 1088 9.89 -19.49 -1.79
CA ASN A 1088 9.18 -19.54 -3.07
C ASN A 1088 8.65 -20.94 -3.42
N GLY A 1089 8.66 -21.87 -2.46
CA GLY A 1089 7.96 -23.15 -2.51
C GLY A 1089 8.66 -24.27 -3.28
N LYS A 1090 9.88 -24.05 -3.76
CA LYS A 1090 10.70 -25.11 -4.37
C LYS A 1090 11.24 -26.02 -3.27
N HIS A 1091 11.01 -27.32 -3.38
CA HIS A 1091 11.66 -28.33 -2.53
C HIS A 1091 13.14 -28.45 -2.91
N LEU A 1092 14.01 -28.54 -1.90
CA LEU A 1092 15.47 -28.47 -2.05
C LEU A 1092 16.19 -29.74 -1.58
N ALA A 1093 15.75 -30.32 -0.45
CA ALA A 1093 16.35 -31.52 0.13
C ALA A 1093 15.37 -32.28 1.04
N SER A 1094 15.60 -33.58 1.19
CA SER A 1094 14.93 -34.45 2.17
C SER A 1094 15.98 -35.19 2.98
N SER A 1095 15.74 -35.40 4.28
CA SER A 1095 16.63 -36.22 5.11
C SER A 1095 15.89 -36.88 6.28
N GLU A 1096 16.19 -38.15 6.54
CA GLU A 1096 15.60 -38.90 7.66
C GLU A 1096 16.21 -38.48 9.00
N SER A 1097 15.39 -38.45 10.05
CA SER A 1097 15.82 -38.06 11.41
C SER A 1097 16.36 -39.21 12.26
N ASN A 1098 16.09 -40.46 11.88
CA ASN A 1098 16.43 -41.70 12.59
C ASN A 1098 15.84 -41.82 14.01
N GLY A 1099 14.75 -41.10 14.29
CA GLY A 1099 13.97 -41.14 15.54
C GLY A 1099 13.09 -39.90 15.71
N ARG A 1100 12.06 -39.96 16.58
CA ARG A 1100 11.16 -38.81 16.82
C ARG A 1100 11.96 -37.63 17.37
N LEU A 1101 11.92 -36.50 16.67
CA LEU A 1101 12.48 -35.23 17.12
C LEU A 1101 11.45 -34.50 17.97
N ASN A 1102 11.82 -34.13 19.20
CA ASN A 1102 10.96 -33.36 20.10
C ASN A 1102 11.21 -31.85 19.95
N CYS A 1103 12.41 -31.46 19.54
CA CYS A 1103 12.80 -30.07 19.30
C CYS A 1103 13.72 -29.97 18.07
N VAL A 1104 13.54 -28.90 17.32
CA VAL A 1104 14.33 -28.53 16.14
C VAL A 1104 14.49 -27.03 16.18
N GLU A 1105 15.72 -26.56 16.29
CA GLU A 1105 16.05 -25.14 16.50
C GLU A 1105 17.03 -24.63 15.46
N LEU A 1106 17.07 -23.31 15.25
CA LEU A 1106 17.99 -22.66 14.33
C LEU A 1106 19.12 -21.96 15.08
N SER A 1107 20.34 -22.10 14.57
CA SER A 1107 21.50 -21.30 15.01
C SER A 1107 21.29 -19.80 14.78
N ALA A 1108 21.95 -18.96 15.60
CA ALA A 1108 21.86 -17.50 15.50
C ALA A 1108 22.34 -16.95 14.14
N CYS A 1109 23.32 -17.62 13.50
CA CYS A 1109 23.79 -17.32 12.15
C CYS A 1109 22.86 -17.80 11.02
N GLY A 1110 21.88 -18.67 11.33
CA GLY A 1110 20.86 -19.14 10.38
C GLY A 1110 21.32 -20.21 9.38
N GLU A 1111 22.58 -20.66 9.44
CA GLU A 1111 23.17 -21.67 8.54
C GLU A 1111 23.11 -23.10 9.09
N PHE A 1112 23.00 -23.27 10.41
CA PHE A 1112 22.90 -24.59 11.06
C PHE A 1112 21.53 -24.81 11.70
N LEU A 1113 21.00 -26.02 11.51
CA LEU A 1113 19.80 -26.55 12.15
C LEU A 1113 20.21 -27.55 13.23
N VAL A 1114 19.62 -27.46 14.44
CA VAL A 1114 19.98 -28.30 15.58
C VAL A 1114 18.77 -29.12 16.01
N CYS A 1115 18.86 -30.44 15.91
CA CYS A 1115 17.78 -31.38 16.17
C CYS A 1115 18.05 -32.22 17.44
N ALA A 1116 17.04 -32.43 18.27
CA ALA A 1116 17.10 -33.37 19.40
C ALA A 1116 15.74 -34.02 19.69
N GLY A 1117 15.76 -35.15 20.41
CA GLY A 1117 14.55 -35.92 20.70
C GLY A 1117 14.81 -37.20 21.48
N ASP A 1118 14.08 -38.26 21.14
CA ASP A 1118 13.99 -39.48 21.96
C ASP A 1118 15.31 -40.26 22.08
N GLN A 1119 16.22 -40.13 21.11
CA GLN A 1119 17.55 -40.77 21.14
C GLN A 1119 18.51 -40.12 22.16
N GLY A 1120 18.17 -38.97 22.75
CA GLY A 1120 19.01 -38.27 23.73
C GLY A 1120 20.34 -37.73 23.19
N GLN A 1121 20.47 -37.64 21.86
CA GLN A 1121 21.59 -37.03 21.14
C GLN A 1121 21.18 -35.67 20.59
N ILE A 1122 22.15 -34.76 20.45
CA ILE A 1122 21.98 -33.50 19.70
C ILE A 1122 22.66 -33.67 18.34
N VAL A 1123 21.95 -33.40 17.26
CA VAL A 1123 22.42 -33.55 15.88
C VAL A 1123 22.38 -32.20 15.18
N VAL A 1124 23.55 -31.70 14.77
CA VAL A 1124 23.68 -30.46 13.98
C VAL A 1124 23.68 -30.82 12.50
N ARG A 1125 22.90 -30.08 11.72
CA ARG A 1125 22.77 -30.20 10.27
C ARG A 1125 23.01 -28.88 9.56
N SER A 1126 23.45 -28.96 8.31
CA SER A 1126 23.47 -27.86 7.35
C SER A 1126 22.03 -27.44 7.01
N MET A 1127 21.66 -26.17 7.16
CA MET A 1127 20.36 -25.65 6.72
C MET A 1127 20.25 -25.63 5.19
N ASN A 1128 21.38 -25.56 4.47
CA ASN A 1128 21.44 -25.54 3.01
C ASN A 1128 21.16 -26.91 2.36
N THR A 1129 21.43 -28.01 3.06
CA THR A 1129 21.40 -29.38 2.46
C THR A 1129 20.77 -30.47 3.36
N LEU A 1130 20.48 -30.17 4.63
CA LEU A 1130 20.10 -31.12 5.69
C LEU A 1130 21.16 -32.16 6.08
N ASP A 1131 22.36 -32.15 5.47
CA ASP A 1131 23.48 -33.03 5.82
C ASP A 1131 23.90 -32.87 7.29
N VAL A 1132 24.26 -33.97 7.94
CA VAL A 1132 24.72 -33.95 9.34
C VAL A 1132 26.17 -33.44 9.41
N VAL A 1133 26.36 -32.32 10.10
CA VAL A 1133 27.67 -31.68 10.31
C VAL A 1133 28.36 -32.28 11.54
N GLN A 1134 27.63 -32.46 12.64
CA GLN A 1134 28.18 -32.97 13.90
C GLN A 1134 27.10 -33.67 14.74
N ARG A 1135 27.51 -34.63 15.58
CA ARG A 1135 26.65 -35.29 16.58
C ARG A 1135 27.29 -35.17 17.96
N TYR A 1136 26.49 -34.81 18.96
CA TYR A 1136 26.91 -34.78 20.36
C TYR A 1136 26.11 -35.83 21.15
N ASN A 1137 26.84 -36.72 21.83
CA ASN A 1137 26.25 -37.75 22.68
C ASN A 1137 25.84 -37.14 24.02
N GLY A 1138 24.54 -37.16 24.33
CA GLY A 1138 24.01 -36.74 25.63
C GLY A 1138 23.99 -37.88 26.65
N VAL A 1139 23.35 -37.62 27.80
CA VAL A 1139 23.30 -38.52 28.97
C VAL A 1139 22.36 -39.72 28.78
N GLY A 1140 22.06 -40.12 27.54
CA GLY A 1140 21.12 -41.20 27.22
C GLY A 1140 19.67 -40.96 27.65
N LYS A 1141 19.29 -39.70 27.93
CA LYS A 1141 17.94 -39.31 28.35
C LYS A 1141 17.22 -38.58 27.22
N ILE A 1142 15.90 -38.81 27.08
CA ILE A 1142 15.04 -38.10 26.14
C ILE A 1142 15.16 -36.58 26.35
N ILE A 1143 15.55 -35.87 25.30
CA ILE A 1143 15.54 -34.40 25.26
C ILE A 1143 14.14 -33.97 24.82
N THR A 1144 13.53 -33.06 25.58
CA THR A 1144 12.16 -32.57 25.39
C THR A 1144 12.10 -31.11 24.95
N SER A 1145 13.16 -30.34 25.21
CA SER A 1145 13.32 -28.95 24.76
C SER A 1145 14.80 -28.62 24.52
N LEU A 1146 15.08 -27.65 23.65
CA LEU A 1146 16.41 -27.24 23.21
C LEU A 1146 16.38 -25.76 22.87
N ILE A 1147 17.49 -25.04 23.05
CA ILE A 1147 17.74 -23.74 22.44
C ILE A 1147 19.24 -23.54 22.16
N VAL A 1148 19.55 -22.78 21.10
CA VAL A 1148 20.90 -22.34 20.75
C VAL A 1148 21.11 -20.91 21.28
N THR A 1149 22.22 -20.65 21.99
CA THR A 1149 22.53 -19.32 22.52
C THR A 1149 23.17 -18.42 21.45
N PRO A 1150 23.23 -17.08 21.64
CA PRO A 1150 23.92 -16.16 20.73
C PRO A 1150 25.40 -16.51 20.51
N GLU A 1151 26.04 -17.13 21.51
CA GLU A 1151 27.42 -17.62 21.47
C GLU A 1151 27.53 -19.07 20.95
N GLU A 1152 26.50 -19.54 20.24
CA GLU A 1152 26.41 -20.85 19.58
C GLU A 1152 26.58 -22.07 20.50
N CYS A 1153 26.32 -21.90 21.80
CA CYS A 1153 26.25 -22.98 22.79
C CYS A 1153 24.83 -23.57 22.84
N PHE A 1154 24.65 -24.76 23.45
CA PHE A 1154 23.33 -25.41 23.54
C PHE A 1154 22.85 -25.55 24.99
N LEU A 1155 21.57 -25.26 25.21
CA LEU A 1155 20.84 -25.56 26.44
C LEU A 1155 19.74 -26.58 26.10
N ALA A 1156 19.76 -27.77 26.71
CA ALA A 1156 18.81 -28.85 26.40
C ALA A 1156 18.09 -29.35 27.65
N GLY A 1157 16.77 -29.22 27.68
CA GLY A 1157 15.90 -29.71 28.74
C GLY A 1157 15.48 -31.16 28.53
N THR A 1158 15.49 -31.97 29.59
CA THR A 1158 15.21 -33.42 29.53
C THR A 1158 13.91 -33.83 30.22
N LYS A 1159 13.43 -35.03 29.88
CA LYS A 1159 12.19 -35.63 30.40
C LYS A 1159 12.17 -35.84 31.93
N ASP A 1160 13.34 -35.89 32.59
CA ASP A 1160 13.48 -36.04 34.04
C ASP A 1160 13.65 -34.71 34.81
N GLY A 1161 13.60 -33.55 34.15
CA GLY A 1161 13.74 -32.24 34.80
C GLY A 1161 15.19 -31.73 34.91
N SER A 1162 16.13 -32.30 34.14
CA SER A 1162 17.51 -31.80 34.07
C SER A 1162 17.66 -30.80 32.91
N LEU A 1163 18.54 -29.81 33.08
CA LEU A 1163 19.04 -28.93 32.03
C LEU A 1163 20.50 -29.28 31.72
N LEU A 1164 20.80 -29.62 30.48
CA LEU A 1164 22.14 -29.93 29.98
C LEU A 1164 22.74 -28.68 29.32
N VAL A 1165 24.01 -28.37 29.60
CA VAL A 1165 24.73 -27.22 29.02
C VAL A 1165 25.90 -27.72 28.19
N TYR A 1166 25.86 -27.46 26.89
CA TYR A 1166 26.95 -27.76 25.96
C TYR A 1166 27.66 -26.47 25.56
N SER A 1167 28.97 -26.39 25.81
CA SER A 1167 29.80 -25.22 25.49
C SER A 1167 31.26 -25.64 25.26
N ILE A 1168 32.16 -24.68 25.01
CA ILE A 1168 33.59 -24.94 24.83
C ILE A 1168 34.21 -25.34 26.18
N GLU A 1169 35.02 -26.41 26.24
CA GLU A 1169 35.66 -26.82 27.49
C GLU A 1169 36.68 -25.80 28.01
N ASN A 1170 36.51 -25.39 29.28
CA ASN A 1170 37.44 -24.52 29.99
C ASN A 1170 38.27 -25.34 31.02
N PRO A 1171 39.60 -25.50 30.84
CA PRO A 1171 40.40 -26.46 31.59
C PRO A 1171 40.60 -26.12 33.08
N GLN A 1172 40.26 -24.91 33.53
CA GLN A 1172 40.50 -24.46 34.91
C GLN A 1172 39.61 -25.17 35.96
N VAL A 1173 38.40 -25.62 35.58
CA VAL A 1173 37.34 -26.01 36.53
C VAL A 1173 37.61 -27.34 37.27
N ARG A 1174 38.45 -28.23 36.71
CA ARG A 1174 38.71 -29.58 37.29
C ARG A 1174 39.44 -29.60 38.66
N LYS A 1175 39.82 -28.45 39.23
CA LYS A 1175 40.41 -28.37 40.59
C LYS A 1175 39.38 -28.34 41.73
N GLY A 1176 38.08 -28.28 41.43
CA GLY A 1176 37.03 -27.99 42.42
C GLY A 1176 36.31 -29.17 43.10
N SER A 1177 36.56 -30.44 42.75
CA SER A 1177 35.67 -31.55 43.19
C SER A 1177 36.32 -32.94 43.36
N VAL A 1178 37.61 -33.03 43.69
CA VAL A 1178 38.20 -34.32 44.13
C VAL A 1178 37.81 -34.61 45.58
N SER A 1179 36.82 -35.49 45.77
CA SER A 1179 36.47 -36.00 47.09
C SER A 1179 37.57 -36.94 47.64
N LEU A 1180 37.98 -36.72 48.89
CA LEU A 1180 38.91 -37.62 49.59
C LEU A 1180 38.21 -38.93 49.98
N ASN A 1181 38.12 -39.88 49.05
CA ASN A 1181 37.69 -41.24 49.36
C ASN A 1181 38.89 -42.14 49.71
N GLN A 1182 39.09 -42.27 51.02
CA GLN A 1182 39.48 -43.48 51.76
C GLN A 1182 40.48 -44.46 51.12
N LYS A 1183 41.64 -44.61 51.79
CA LYS A 1183 42.54 -45.76 51.58
C LYS A 1183 41.83 -47.07 51.95
N THR A 1184 41.49 -47.89 50.98
CA THR A 1184 41.15 -49.31 51.19
C THR A 1184 42.43 -50.15 51.11
N SER A 1185 42.84 -50.73 52.25
CA SER A 1185 43.91 -51.71 52.29
C SER A 1185 43.38 -53.08 51.83
N VAL A 1186 43.82 -53.54 50.66
CA VAL A 1186 43.55 -54.91 50.19
C VAL A 1186 44.88 -55.64 50.05
N SER A 1187 45.18 -56.49 51.02
CA SER A 1187 46.11 -57.60 50.84
C SER A 1187 45.45 -58.69 50.02
N PHE A 1188 46.14 -59.26 49.03
CA PHE A 1188 46.31 -60.72 48.98
C PHE A 1188 47.54 -61.11 48.17
N THR A 1189 48.06 -62.30 48.48
CA THR A 1189 49.22 -62.95 47.87
C THR A 1189 48.84 -63.73 46.61
N GLY A 1190 49.75 -63.86 45.65
CA GLY A 1190 49.60 -64.70 44.46
C GLY A 1190 50.56 -64.28 43.36
#